data_AF-A0A1G1DWA1-F1
#
_entry.id   AF-A0A1G1DWA1-F1
#
_cell.length_a   1.000
_cell.length_b   1.000
_cell.length_c   1.000
_cell.angle_alpha   90.00
_cell.angle_beta   90.00
_cell.angle_gamma   90.00
#
_symmetry.space_group_name_H-M   'P 1'
#
loop_
_entity.id
_entity.type
_entity.pdbx_description
1 polymer ?
#
loop_
_entity_poly.entity_id
_entity_poly.type
_entity_poly.pdbx_seq_one_letter_code
_entity_poly.pdbx_strand_id
1 'polypeptide(L)'
;MKINFYKGYLWSIIFISVITFSIAGCGGGGSSGSSSTTSTTTTADTVGATTVSSLKVAEKVSVVDASSTSTKPALGKTTVTGLTIMDARYLPAGWATTVDYYKDPQFVYIHERSGEALNTPNEILCMMAQAKYDTMVNKGNTDGYYLAQIDTNLCSQNQDSSSNADTSNQSSGSTTPNYAMWTVRSIRADDAATTPQYVKAWVHETIETGPGGNGQEMLILADVKITEAASATNPYGLFTMNFAGYPYDKATATITSTTPLMKGTLKTVKNATTGKVNLQFWSSMLAGTETFSDAATLERSTDGTTGGGEVQFTDHGWDETTMKQTATTKRGRFAFDATTFKRQAVDTTSGALTGSPVCLDKTKFNYSVWSYGMYDSAGARVNLQSGFPIKFVKSGKDYFGYVGNYGIFFPGDVTLTDGDSVSKMDWSGGNATATPYTIKKTGGKLIKHTRNTTTLDKLDGIKLSYGYFDSTTNTFSNINLHWDNATKTFKKDSKWDMTTQSETELTGTLDISSIQWNNNLMMWSQSMGGQVTILLPVVGGKYTDGVTTGNVPSGAGCVPPDFSLGQFNFSCTNAVGTPATVGVVYFVEEMIYPKDSSFSASTSMTCYNNCPDGTKFSSTATGSVYHTQEFGSGGQQKSYTYTFDGDAYTLKEGTNSISVTTKNTNLSAGNFGGSLDFGIQTGPMFDPTATSGGKTYLALLACDWDANQVCAWDANTKLPEYYTWETGWSSWNTLTSLVASNGTVLKFDQEANVKFTYPSTATTINSTTTDTKYAGKAFQLQYGGFRQLWGIPGKCVGMDKGEAVACGPGTRYVPEFVIPDASEVLYSYKKSDGTSVSAATGYIKALDMEKQMQEATCGAQSLTAYTLLTSADWTAPTNSTTEPTITDPPAVIGGVVQKQ
;
A
#
# COMPACT_ATOMS: atom_id res chain seq x y z
N MET A 1 -1.20 -17.87 25.53
CA MET A 1 -1.06 -16.41 25.76
C MET A 1 -1.76 -15.73 24.59
N LYS A 2 -2.96 -15.16 24.82
CA LYS A 2 -3.82 -14.60 23.76
C LYS A 2 -3.29 -13.21 23.40
N ILE A 3 -2.61 -13.09 22.25
CA ILE A 3 -2.14 -11.80 21.72
C ILE A 3 -3.16 -11.37 20.68
N ASN A 4 -4.11 -10.55 21.13
CA ASN A 4 -5.11 -9.93 20.26
C ASN A 4 -4.48 -8.66 19.67
N PHE A 5 -4.06 -8.71 18.41
CA PHE A 5 -4.04 -7.53 17.56
C PHE A 5 -5.50 -7.10 17.31
N TYR A 6 -5.75 -5.87 16.89
CA TYR A 6 -7.08 -5.23 16.78
C TYR A 6 -7.61 -4.64 18.09
N LYS A 7 -7.32 -3.34 18.31
CA LYS A 7 -8.22 -2.34 18.93
C LYS A 7 -7.48 -1.00 19.06
N GLY A 8 -7.76 -0.09 18.13
CA GLY A 8 -7.25 1.29 18.20
C GLY A 8 -7.81 2.19 17.10
N TYR A 9 -7.93 1.68 15.87
CA TYR A 9 -8.17 2.53 14.69
C TYR A 9 -9.42 2.17 13.88
N LEU A 10 -10.47 1.66 14.54
CA LEU A 10 -11.73 1.22 13.91
C LEU A 10 -12.57 2.34 13.23
N TRP A 11 -12.07 3.56 13.12
CA TRP A 11 -12.83 4.72 12.60
C TRP A 11 -12.29 5.32 11.30
N SER A 12 -11.23 4.73 10.73
CA SER A 12 -10.70 5.14 9.41
C SER A 12 -10.21 3.95 8.56
N ILE A 13 -10.62 2.72 8.89
CA ILE A 13 -10.31 1.55 8.07
C ILE A 13 -11.24 1.53 6.87
N ILE A 14 -10.80 2.09 5.74
CA ILE A 14 -11.38 1.75 4.44
C ILE A 14 -10.24 1.37 3.50
N PHE A 15 -10.43 0.19 2.90
CA PHE A 15 -9.42 -0.82 2.59
C PHE A 15 -8.75 -0.67 1.24
N ILE A 16 -7.45 -0.94 1.28
CA ILE A 16 -6.34 -0.64 0.36
C ILE A 16 -6.47 -1.31 -1.02
N SER A 17 -5.80 -0.63 -1.99
CA SER A 17 -5.21 -1.06 -3.26
C SER A 17 -5.80 -0.73 -4.66
N VAL A 18 -4.98 -0.66 -5.76
CA VAL A 18 -5.22 0.09 -7.06
C VAL A 18 -4.54 -0.51 -8.32
N ILE A 19 -5.07 -0.39 -9.56
CA ILE A 19 -4.36 -0.47 -10.89
C ILE A 19 -5.05 0.41 -11.98
N THR A 20 -4.27 0.93 -12.95
CA THR A 20 -4.62 1.86 -14.06
C THR A 20 -4.71 1.23 -15.48
N PHE A 21 -5.54 1.82 -16.36
CA PHE A 21 -5.76 1.47 -17.79
C PHE A 21 -5.26 2.56 -18.78
N SER A 22 -4.99 2.17 -20.03
CA SER A 22 -4.49 3.02 -21.15
C SER A 22 -5.45 3.01 -22.34
N ILE A 23 -5.64 4.14 -23.06
CA ILE A 23 -6.13 4.13 -24.46
C ILE A 23 -5.52 5.29 -25.29
N ALA A 24 -5.18 4.99 -26.54
CA ALA A 24 -4.82 5.90 -27.62
C ALA A 24 -6.05 6.63 -28.22
N GLY A 25 -5.93 7.93 -28.44
CA GLY A 25 -6.95 8.75 -29.10
C GLY A 25 -6.65 8.97 -30.58
N CYS A 26 -7.69 8.92 -31.41
CA CYS A 26 -7.68 9.47 -32.77
C CYS A 26 -8.98 10.26 -32.99
N GLY A 27 -8.84 11.49 -33.51
CA GLY A 27 -9.92 12.47 -33.62
C GLY A 27 -10.82 12.31 -34.84
N GLY A 28 -11.96 13.00 -34.79
CA GLY A 28 -12.86 13.21 -35.93
C GLY A 28 -13.95 14.21 -35.53
N GLY A 29 -14.02 15.33 -36.24
CA GLY A 29 -14.95 16.44 -35.99
C GLY A 29 -16.11 16.54 -36.98
N GLY A 30 -16.98 17.52 -36.71
CA GLY A 30 -18.10 17.98 -37.55
C GLY A 30 -19.47 17.53 -37.03
N SER A 31 -20.57 18.28 -37.12
CA SER A 31 -20.85 19.65 -37.53
C SER A 31 -22.23 20.00 -36.94
N SER A 32 -22.42 21.27 -36.56
CA SER A 32 -23.59 21.83 -35.90
C SER A 32 -24.87 21.90 -36.75
N GLY A 33 -26.02 21.63 -36.13
CA GLY A 33 -27.35 21.96 -36.64
C GLY A 33 -28.32 22.26 -35.50
N SER A 34 -28.58 23.54 -35.23
CA SER A 34 -29.54 24.01 -34.23
C SER A 34 -30.98 23.94 -34.74
N SER A 35 -31.91 23.49 -33.90
CA SER A 35 -33.28 23.97 -33.93
C SER A 35 -33.78 24.22 -32.50
N SER A 36 -34.28 25.43 -32.29
CA SER A 36 -34.80 25.95 -31.03
C SER A 36 -36.27 25.62 -30.88
N THR A 37 -36.68 25.07 -29.74
CA THR A 37 -38.06 25.17 -29.28
C THR A 37 -38.10 25.36 -27.78
N THR A 38 -38.68 26.48 -27.38
CA THR A 38 -38.84 26.99 -26.02
C THR A 38 -39.92 26.18 -25.28
N SER A 39 -39.60 25.61 -24.12
CA SER A 39 -40.60 25.23 -23.12
C SER A 39 -40.10 25.53 -21.71
N THR A 40 -40.76 26.50 -21.09
CA THR A 40 -40.57 26.94 -19.71
C THR A 40 -41.28 25.98 -18.76
N THR A 41 -40.51 25.11 -18.09
CA THR A 41 -40.71 24.62 -16.70
C THR A 41 -39.50 23.75 -16.33
N THR A 42 -38.45 24.35 -15.77
CA THR A 42 -37.26 23.61 -15.29
C THR A 42 -37.56 22.99 -13.92
N THR A 43 -38.12 21.79 -13.91
CA THR A 43 -38.00 20.88 -12.77
C THR A 43 -36.67 20.12 -12.87
N ALA A 44 -36.00 19.92 -11.74
CA ALA A 44 -34.65 19.34 -11.63
C ALA A 44 -34.55 17.84 -11.97
N ASP A 45 -35.44 17.32 -12.83
CA ASP A 45 -35.64 15.87 -13.02
C ASP A 45 -35.68 15.41 -14.49
N THR A 46 -35.49 16.31 -15.46
CA THR A 46 -35.44 15.96 -16.89
C THR A 46 -34.01 15.98 -17.42
N VAL A 47 -33.63 14.95 -18.19
CA VAL A 47 -32.35 14.90 -18.90
C VAL A 47 -32.33 16.01 -19.96
N GLY A 48 -31.33 16.89 -19.89
CA GLY A 48 -31.18 18.02 -20.82
C GLY A 48 -30.64 17.60 -22.18
N ALA A 49 -30.23 18.57 -23.01
CA ALA A 49 -29.64 18.29 -24.32
C ALA A 49 -28.37 17.42 -24.21
N THR A 50 -28.14 16.55 -25.20
CA THR A 50 -27.01 15.60 -25.22
C THR A 50 -25.63 16.24 -25.36
N THR A 51 -25.57 17.54 -25.66
CA THR A 51 -24.32 18.32 -25.86
C THR A 51 -24.33 19.58 -25.00
N VAL A 52 -24.40 19.42 -23.69
CA VAL A 52 -24.19 20.52 -22.72
C VAL A 52 -22.78 20.46 -22.15
N SER A 53 -22.18 21.63 -21.89
CA SER A 53 -20.95 21.75 -21.12
C SER A 53 -21.18 21.34 -19.67
N SER A 54 -20.17 20.74 -19.04
CA SER A 54 -20.23 20.38 -17.62
C SER A 54 -19.66 21.45 -16.71
N LEU A 55 -20.12 21.45 -15.47
CA LEU A 55 -19.60 22.26 -14.37
C LEU A 55 -18.74 21.36 -13.48
N LYS A 56 -17.42 21.46 -13.64
CA LYS A 56 -16.45 20.68 -12.85
C LYS A 56 -15.99 21.48 -11.62
N VAL A 57 -16.05 20.88 -10.44
CA VAL A 57 -15.51 21.45 -9.18
C VAL A 57 -14.12 20.91 -8.86
N ALA A 58 -13.47 21.44 -7.83
CA ALA A 58 -12.18 20.94 -7.36
C ALA A 58 -12.23 19.46 -6.96
N GLU A 59 -11.22 18.69 -7.35
CA GLU A 59 -11.09 17.27 -7.00
C GLU A 59 -10.42 17.06 -5.63
N LYS A 60 -9.68 18.07 -5.15
CA LYS A 60 -9.04 18.15 -3.84
C LYS A 60 -8.98 19.60 -3.36
N VAL A 61 -8.97 19.79 -2.05
CA VAL A 61 -8.86 21.07 -1.36
C VAL A 61 -7.76 20.99 -0.30
N SER A 62 -7.02 22.08 -0.11
CA SER A 62 -6.06 22.21 0.98
C SER A 62 -6.28 23.54 1.70
N VAL A 63 -5.89 23.58 2.98
CA VAL A 63 -5.80 24.80 3.77
C VAL A 63 -4.84 25.80 3.11
N VAL A 64 -3.74 25.29 2.55
CA VAL A 64 -2.73 26.07 1.86
C VAL A 64 -2.41 25.37 0.54
N ASP A 65 -2.48 26.12 -0.57
CA ASP A 65 -2.01 25.57 -1.84
C ASP A 65 -0.51 25.33 -1.77
N ALA A 66 -0.07 24.16 -2.24
CA ALA A 66 1.29 24.06 -2.74
C ALA A 66 1.40 25.09 -3.86
N SER A 67 2.24 26.12 -3.70
CA SER A 67 2.49 27.07 -4.79
C SER A 67 2.94 26.26 -5.99
N SER A 68 2.02 26.01 -6.92
CA SER A 68 2.36 25.32 -8.15
C SER A 68 3.16 26.35 -8.92
N THR A 69 4.43 26.06 -9.19
CA THR A 69 5.01 26.57 -10.42
C THR A 69 4.27 25.85 -11.54
N SER A 70 3.05 26.29 -11.83
CA SER A 70 2.25 25.89 -12.98
C SER A 70 2.90 26.51 -14.22
N THR A 71 4.10 26.07 -14.53
CA THR A 71 4.72 26.29 -15.81
C THR A 71 4.94 24.92 -16.38
N LYS A 72 4.23 24.62 -17.47
CA LYS A 72 4.69 23.68 -18.50
C LYS A 72 6.22 23.71 -18.52
N PRO A 73 6.94 22.58 -18.52
CA PRO A 73 8.39 22.61 -18.50
C PRO A 73 8.87 23.20 -19.83
N ALA A 74 8.98 24.53 -19.88
CA ALA A 74 9.84 25.21 -20.81
C ALA A 74 11.25 24.95 -20.29
N LEU A 75 12.05 24.28 -21.12
CA LEU A 75 13.50 24.12 -20.92
C LEU A 75 14.10 25.47 -20.51
N GLY A 76 14.37 25.60 -19.21
CA GLY A 76 14.84 26.84 -18.61
C GLY A 76 15.21 26.59 -17.17
N LYS A 77 16.52 26.59 -16.90
CA LYS A 77 17.14 26.60 -15.56
C LYS A 77 16.31 27.46 -14.62
N THR A 78 15.55 26.82 -13.74
CA THR A 78 14.88 27.53 -12.64
C THR A 78 15.43 26.95 -11.35
N THR A 79 16.45 27.63 -10.84
CA THR A 79 17.02 27.38 -9.52
C THR A 79 15.96 27.74 -8.49
N VAL A 80 15.31 26.75 -7.90
CA VAL A 80 14.58 26.93 -6.64
C VAL A 80 15.64 26.95 -5.55
N THR A 81 15.79 28.06 -4.85
CA THR A 81 16.65 28.13 -3.66
C THR A 81 16.16 27.11 -2.64
N GLY A 82 16.94 26.05 -2.43
CA GLY A 82 16.82 25.12 -1.30
C GLY A 82 16.42 23.68 -1.61
N LEU A 83 15.94 23.35 -2.82
CA LEU A 83 15.71 21.95 -3.20
C LEU A 83 15.79 21.75 -4.72
N THR A 84 16.75 20.94 -5.16
CA THR A 84 16.88 20.52 -6.57
C THR A 84 16.08 19.22 -6.76
N ILE A 85 14.74 19.27 -6.71
CA ILE A 85 13.91 18.07 -7.02
C ILE A 85 14.02 17.72 -8.50
N MET A 86 14.20 18.74 -9.35
CA MET A 86 14.53 18.59 -10.75
C MET A 86 15.99 18.95 -10.94
N ASP A 87 16.88 17.96 -10.92
CA ASP A 87 18.17 18.17 -11.57
C ASP A 87 17.99 17.86 -13.06
N ALA A 88 17.75 18.92 -13.84
CA ALA A 88 17.62 18.86 -15.30
C ALA A 88 18.84 18.23 -16.00
N ARG A 89 19.94 17.98 -15.27
CA ARG A 89 21.13 17.25 -15.76
C ARG A 89 20.91 15.73 -15.89
N TYR A 90 19.81 15.17 -15.38
CA TYR A 90 19.54 13.72 -15.43
C TYR A 90 18.34 13.32 -16.28
N LEU A 91 17.63 14.27 -16.92
CA LEU A 91 16.65 13.90 -17.93
C LEU A 91 17.39 13.27 -19.12
N PRO A 92 17.00 12.06 -19.58
CA PRO A 92 17.61 11.45 -20.75
C PRO A 92 17.49 12.39 -21.94
N ALA A 93 18.62 12.79 -22.51
CA ALA A 93 18.62 13.59 -23.73
C ALA A 93 17.90 12.79 -24.85
N GLY A 94 16.85 13.38 -25.45
CA GLY A 94 16.21 12.82 -26.64
C GLY A 94 14.77 12.30 -26.48
N TRP A 95 14.15 12.35 -25.30
CA TRP A 95 12.73 12.03 -25.18
C TRP A 95 11.84 13.12 -25.79
N ALA A 96 10.86 12.70 -26.58
CA ALA A 96 9.82 13.60 -27.08
C ALA A 96 8.93 14.07 -25.92
N THR A 97 8.43 15.31 -25.97
CA THR A 97 7.50 15.86 -24.95
C THR A 97 6.15 15.13 -24.90
N THR A 98 5.92 14.17 -25.80
CA THR A 98 4.71 13.37 -25.92
C THR A 98 4.81 12.00 -25.26
N VAL A 99 5.96 11.62 -24.70
CA VAL A 99 6.08 10.35 -23.96
C VAL A 99 5.33 10.43 -22.62
N ASP A 100 5.00 9.27 -22.04
CA ASP A 100 4.15 9.19 -20.86
C ASP A 100 4.75 9.91 -19.66
N TYR A 101 6.08 9.88 -19.51
CA TYR A 101 6.80 10.61 -18.46
C TYR A 101 6.38 12.09 -18.36
N TYR A 102 6.19 12.77 -19.50
CA TYR A 102 5.80 14.19 -19.51
C TYR A 102 4.28 14.40 -19.45
N LYS A 103 3.48 13.39 -19.81
CA LYS A 103 2.01 13.45 -19.75
C LYS A 103 1.47 13.24 -18.34
N ASP A 104 2.19 12.47 -17.54
CA ASP A 104 1.72 12.06 -16.23
C ASP A 104 1.81 13.21 -15.23
N PRO A 105 0.70 13.68 -14.65
CA PRO A 105 0.72 14.81 -13.75
C PRO A 105 1.35 14.44 -12.41
N GLN A 106 2.06 15.39 -11.82
CA GLN A 106 2.45 15.33 -10.42
C GLN A 106 1.45 16.14 -9.60
N PHE A 107 1.01 15.56 -8.50
CA PHE A 107 0.17 16.20 -7.52
C PHE A 107 1.02 16.57 -6.31
N VAL A 108 1.01 17.85 -5.93
CA VAL A 108 1.72 18.35 -4.76
C VAL A 108 0.72 18.94 -3.79
N TYR A 109 0.74 18.50 -2.54
CA TYR A 109 -0.13 19.02 -1.50
C TYR A 109 0.66 19.42 -0.26
N ILE A 110 0.08 20.28 0.55
CA ILE A 110 0.65 20.68 1.83
C ILE A 110 -0.03 19.89 2.94
N HIS A 111 0.75 19.22 3.77
CA HIS A 111 0.28 18.67 5.03
C HIS A 111 0.45 19.68 6.15
N GLU A 112 -0.63 19.89 6.89
CA GLU A 112 -0.72 20.72 8.10
C GLU A 112 -1.86 20.18 8.95
N ARG A 113 -1.71 20.17 10.27
CA ARG A 113 -2.64 19.51 11.20
C ARG A 113 -4.09 20.01 11.11
N SER A 114 -4.31 21.29 10.83
CA SER A 114 -5.67 21.84 10.63
C SER A 114 -6.33 21.29 9.36
N GLY A 115 -5.54 20.77 8.43
CA GLY A 115 -5.99 20.09 7.22
C GLY A 115 -6.60 18.72 7.45
N GLU A 116 -6.41 18.09 8.62
CA GLU A 116 -7.04 16.80 8.95
C GLU A 116 -8.57 16.89 8.91
N ALA A 117 -9.13 18.04 9.30
CA ALA A 117 -10.58 18.31 9.17
C ALA A 117 -11.06 18.37 7.71
N LEU A 118 -10.15 18.41 6.74
CA LEU A 118 -10.43 18.34 5.30
C LEU A 118 -10.17 16.95 4.71
N ASN A 119 -9.76 15.95 5.50
CA ASN A 119 -9.54 14.58 5.01
C ASN A 119 -10.82 13.99 4.41
N THR A 120 -11.92 13.98 5.17
CA THR A 120 -13.22 13.50 4.69
C THR A 120 -13.73 14.29 3.48
N PRO A 121 -13.70 15.64 3.46
CA PRO A 121 -13.97 16.40 2.24
C PRO A 121 -13.14 15.97 1.03
N ASN A 122 -11.83 15.75 1.22
CA ASN A 122 -10.95 15.36 0.13
C ASN A 122 -11.22 13.95 -0.40
N GLU A 123 -11.54 13.01 0.49
CA GLU A 123 -11.97 11.66 0.10
C GLU A 123 -13.25 11.73 -0.75
N ILE A 124 -14.24 12.48 -0.29
CA ILE A 124 -15.51 12.69 -1.01
C ILE A 124 -15.28 13.31 -2.39
N LEU A 125 -14.51 14.40 -2.48
CA LEU A 125 -14.23 15.09 -3.75
C LEU A 125 -13.44 14.21 -4.73
N CYS A 126 -12.50 13.42 -4.21
CA CYS A 126 -11.76 12.44 -5.00
C CYS A 126 -12.67 11.35 -5.56
N MET A 127 -13.56 10.77 -4.73
CA MET A 127 -14.49 9.72 -5.16
C MET A 127 -15.52 10.26 -6.17
N MET A 128 -16.02 11.48 -5.97
CA MET A 128 -16.85 12.17 -6.97
C MET A 128 -16.11 12.34 -8.30
N ALA A 129 -14.86 12.77 -8.28
CA ALA A 129 -14.06 12.94 -9.49
C ALA A 129 -13.82 11.60 -10.22
N GLN A 130 -13.65 10.51 -9.46
CA GLN A 130 -13.60 9.15 -10.01
C GLN A 130 -14.92 8.71 -10.64
N ALA A 131 -16.07 9.19 -10.15
CA ALA A 131 -17.37 8.90 -10.77
C ALA A 131 -17.55 9.58 -12.14
N LYS A 132 -16.68 10.52 -12.51
CA LYS A 132 -16.69 11.22 -13.81
C LYS A 132 -18.00 11.90 -14.16
N TYR A 133 -18.67 12.46 -13.14
CA TYR A 133 -19.93 13.20 -13.27
C TYR A 133 -19.86 14.35 -14.29
N ASP A 134 -18.68 14.94 -14.49
CA ASP A 134 -18.40 16.01 -15.43
C ASP A 134 -18.47 15.51 -16.88
N THR A 135 -17.84 14.38 -17.18
CA THR A 135 -17.84 13.80 -18.53
C THR A 135 -19.09 12.97 -18.84
N MET A 136 -19.82 12.57 -17.79
CA MET A 136 -21.06 11.78 -17.85
C MET A 136 -22.33 12.62 -17.71
N VAL A 137 -22.23 13.96 -17.83
CA VAL A 137 -23.41 14.85 -17.83
C VAL A 137 -24.37 14.47 -18.96
N ASN A 138 -25.65 14.25 -18.62
CA ASN A 138 -26.72 13.80 -19.51
C ASN A 138 -26.42 12.49 -20.28
N LYS A 139 -25.52 11.64 -19.76
CA LYS A 139 -25.21 10.31 -20.32
C LYS A 139 -25.74 9.19 -19.41
N GLY A 140 -25.66 7.95 -19.89
CA GLY A 140 -26.19 6.78 -19.20
C GLY A 140 -27.43 6.23 -19.90
N ASN A 141 -28.33 5.61 -19.14
CA ASN A 141 -29.62 5.13 -19.65
C ASN A 141 -30.53 6.32 -20.04
N THR A 142 -31.76 6.04 -20.48
CA THR A 142 -32.74 7.06 -20.92
C THR A 142 -33.03 8.14 -19.87
N ASP A 143 -32.85 7.84 -18.59
CA ASP A 143 -33.08 8.77 -17.48
C ASP A 143 -31.78 9.41 -16.95
N GLY A 144 -30.63 9.10 -17.56
CA GLY A 144 -29.32 9.66 -17.23
C GLY A 144 -28.59 8.96 -16.08
N TYR A 145 -28.97 7.72 -15.75
CA TYR A 145 -28.31 6.91 -14.72
C TYR A 145 -27.20 6.04 -15.32
N TYR A 146 -26.11 5.87 -14.58
CA TYR A 146 -25.00 4.98 -14.92
C TYR A 146 -24.35 4.39 -13.67
N LEU A 147 -23.66 3.26 -13.85
CA LEU A 147 -22.88 2.61 -12.80
C LEU A 147 -21.41 3.07 -12.87
N ALA A 148 -20.80 3.34 -11.71
CA ALA A 148 -19.40 3.70 -11.57
C ALA A 148 -18.71 2.83 -10.51
N GLN A 149 -17.55 2.27 -10.84
CA GLN A 149 -16.67 1.58 -9.90
C GLN A 149 -15.63 2.55 -9.37
N ILE A 150 -15.78 2.95 -8.11
CA ILE A 150 -14.89 3.89 -7.44
C ILE A 150 -13.82 3.11 -6.70
N ASP A 151 -12.56 3.32 -7.06
CA ASP A 151 -11.44 2.74 -6.32
C ASP A 151 -11.20 3.58 -5.07
N THR A 152 -11.68 3.10 -3.93
CA THR A 152 -11.62 3.82 -2.66
C THR A 152 -10.19 4.14 -2.22
N ASN A 153 -9.20 3.42 -2.75
CA ASN A 153 -7.80 3.53 -2.33
C ASN A 153 -7.03 4.62 -3.00
N LEU A 154 -7.44 4.97 -4.21
CA LEU A 154 -6.98 6.17 -4.87
C LEU A 154 -7.38 7.43 -4.07
N CYS A 155 -8.39 7.33 -3.19
CA CYS A 155 -8.87 8.45 -2.40
C CYS A 155 -8.49 8.41 -0.92
N SER A 156 -8.08 7.25 -0.38
CA SER A 156 -7.73 7.09 1.03
C SER A 156 -6.53 7.96 1.45
N GLN A 157 -6.68 8.66 2.58
CA GLN A 157 -5.66 9.56 3.13
C GLN A 157 -4.77 8.90 4.21
N ASN A 158 -5.05 7.66 4.63
CA ASN A 158 -4.43 7.01 5.80
C ASN A 158 -3.08 6.31 5.54
N GLN A 159 -2.30 6.81 4.58
CA GLN A 159 -1.02 6.17 4.20
C GLN A 159 0.11 6.43 5.22
N ASP A 160 -0.15 7.30 6.20
CA ASP A 160 0.83 7.88 7.13
C ASP A 160 0.68 7.42 8.59
N SER A 161 -0.11 6.37 8.86
CA SER A 161 -0.33 5.91 10.24
C SER A 161 0.95 5.37 10.90
N SER A 162 1.23 5.83 12.12
CA SER A 162 2.36 5.34 12.94
C SER A 162 2.26 3.88 13.36
N SER A 163 1.04 3.31 13.37
CA SER A 163 0.82 1.87 13.62
C SER A 163 1.45 0.96 12.56
N ASN A 164 1.82 1.53 11.40
CA ASN A 164 2.41 0.82 10.27
C ASN A 164 3.96 0.81 10.31
N ALA A 165 4.57 1.39 11.36
CA ALA A 165 6.01 1.60 11.48
C ALA A 165 6.85 0.32 11.67
N ASP A 166 6.23 -0.76 12.14
CA ASP A 166 6.91 -2.05 12.38
C ASP A 166 6.81 -3.01 11.18
N THR A 167 5.83 -2.82 10.29
CA THR A 167 5.51 -3.78 9.22
C THR A 167 5.65 -3.23 7.81
N SER A 168 5.93 -1.94 7.61
CA SER A 168 5.95 -1.41 6.25
C SER A 168 6.92 -0.26 6.00
N ASN A 169 7.77 -0.45 4.99
CA ASN A 169 8.41 0.64 4.25
C ASN A 169 7.42 1.11 3.17
N GLN A 170 6.58 2.08 3.52
CA GLN A 170 5.54 2.61 2.63
C GLN A 170 6.13 3.66 1.69
N SER A 171 5.97 3.44 0.39
CA SER A 171 5.89 4.54 -0.60
C SER A 171 4.76 4.31 -1.61
N SER A 172 3.83 3.41 -1.28
CA SER A 172 2.55 3.19 -1.93
C SER A 172 1.74 2.17 -1.10
N GLY A 173 0.47 2.45 -0.82
CA GLY A 173 -0.46 1.42 -0.30
C GLY A 173 -0.51 0.17 -1.20
N SER A 174 -1.06 -0.94 -0.69
CA SER A 174 -1.26 -2.26 -1.35
C SER A 174 -1.62 -2.21 -2.86
N THR A 175 -1.59 -3.36 -3.52
CA THR A 175 -1.69 -3.57 -5.00
C THR A 175 -3.06 -4.04 -5.59
N THR A 176 -4.03 -4.53 -4.80
CA THR A 176 -5.43 -4.89 -5.16
C THR A 176 -6.52 -3.77 -5.13
N PRO A 177 -7.04 -3.24 -6.25
CA PRO A 177 -8.25 -2.39 -6.29
C PRO A 177 -9.36 -2.71 -5.26
N ASN A 178 -9.80 -1.73 -4.47
CA ASN A 178 -11.02 -1.87 -3.65
C ASN A 178 -12.13 -0.99 -4.23
N TYR A 179 -12.95 -1.62 -5.07
CA TYR A 179 -14.02 -0.95 -5.77
C TYR A 179 -15.30 -0.90 -4.94
N ALA A 180 -15.80 0.31 -4.70
CA ALA A 180 -17.18 0.56 -4.33
C ALA A 180 -18.01 0.79 -5.59
N MET A 181 -19.14 0.10 -5.73
CA MET A 181 -20.08 0.32 -6.82
C MET A 181 -21.05 1.45 -6.45
N TRP A 182 -21.07 2.48 -7.29
CA TRP A 182 -21.97 3.63 -7.16
C TRP A 182 -22.97 3.63 -8.29
N THR A 183 -24.23 3.90 -7.97
CA THR A 183 -25.23 4.33 -8.95
C THR A 183 -25.23 5.84 -8.99
N VAL A 184 -25.01 6.44 -10.17
CA VAL A 184 -24.83 7.89 -10.31
C VAL A 184 -25.73 8.44 -11.40
N ARG A 185 -26.21 9.68 -11.20
CA ARG A 185 -26.90 10.49 -12.21
C ARG A 185 -26.30 11.88 -12.23
N SER A 186 -25.95 12.38 -13.42
CA SER A 186 -25.41 13.72 -13.61
C SER A 186 -26.18 14.42 -14.72
N ILE A 187 -26.90 15.49 -14.40
CA ILE A 187 -27.78 16.18 -15.36
C ILE A 187 -27.60 17.69 -15.34
N ARG A 188 -27.71 18.30 -16.52
CA ARG A 188 -27.74 19.76 -16.70
C ARG A 188 -28.69 20.10 -17.85
N ALA A 189 -29.61 21.03 -17.64
CA ALA A 189 -30.66 21.31 -18.63
C ALA A 189 -30.11 21.97 -19.91
N ASP A 190 -29.25 22.97 -19.76
CA ASP A 190 -28.64 23.76 -20.84
C ASP A 190 -27.33 24.44 -20.38
N ASP A 191 -26.70 25.18 -21.29
CA ASP A 191 -25.44 25.90 -21.05
C ASP A 191 -25.60 27.29 -20.42
N ALA A 192 -26.81 27.71 -20.04
CA ALA A 192 -26.98 29.04 -19.45
C ALA A 192 -26.21 29.14 -18.11
N ALA A 193 -25.63 30.31 -17.86
CA ALA A 193 -24.82 30.57 -16.67
C ALA A 193 -25.60 30.43 -15.35
N THR A 194 -26.93 30.58 -15.41
CA THR A 194 -27.83 30.40 -14.26
C THR A 194 -28.29 28.96 -14.06
N THR A 195 -28.00 28.07 -15.01
CA THR A 195 -28.48 26.68 -15.00
C THR A 195 -27.49 25.79 -14.25
N PRO A 196 -27.86 25.29 -13.04
CA PRO A 196 -27.01 24.40 -12.28
C PRO A 196 -26.91 23.01 -12.91
N GLN A 197 -25.81 22.32 -12.62
CA GLN A 197 -25.67 20.88 -12.82
C GLN A 197 -26.00 20.16 -11.51
N TYR A 198 -26.79 19.09 -11.60
CA TYR A 198 -27.15 18.24 -10.47
C TYR A 198 -26.47 16.88 -10.57
N VAL A 199 -25.92 16.40 -9.47
CA VAL A 199 -25.33 15.06 -9.35
C VAL A 199 -25.98 14.33 -8.19
N LYS A 200 -26.52 13.14 -8.43
CA LYS A 200 -27.09 12.27 -7.40
C LYS A 200 -26.33 10.95 -7.39
N ALA A 201 -26.03 10.43 -6.20
CA ALA A 201 -25.40 9.12 -6.04
C ALA A 201 -26.08 8.27 -4.96
N TRP A 202 -26.08 6.96 -5.20
CA TRP A 202 -26.44 5.90 -4.26
C TRP A 202 -25.21 5.03 -4.03
N VAL A 203 -24.80 4.92 -2.77
CA VAL A 203 -23.55 4.26 -2.38
C VAL A 203 -23.85 3.26 -1.27
N HIS A 204 -23.47 2.00 -1.47
CA HIS A 204 -23.62 0.96 -0.45
C HIS A 204 -22.33 0.86 0.36
N GLU A 205 -22.48 0.90 1.69
CA GLU A 205 -21.37 0.77 2.64
C GLU A 205 -21.76 -0.18 3.78
N THR A 206 -20.75 -0.76 4.41
CA THR A 206 -20.94 -1.65 5.57
C THR A 206 -20.22 -1.06 6.78
N ILE A 207 -20.95 -0.75 7.85
CA ILE A 207 -20.37 -0.30 9.12
C ILE A 207 -20.04 -1.52 9.97
N GLU A 208 -18.76 -1.85 10.14
CA GLU A 208 -18.37 -2.95 11.03
C GLU A 208 -18.72 -2.63 12.50
N THR A 209 -19.63 -3.42 13.10
CA THR A 209 -19.97 -3.28 14.51
C THR A 209 -19.25 -4.32 15.37
N GLY A 210 -18.03 -3.97 15.81
CA GLY A 210 -17.26 -4.74 16.79
C GLY A 210 -16.49 -5.96 16.26
N PRO A 211 -15.71 -6.64 17.12
CA PRO A 211 -14.86 -7.77 16.74
C PRO A 211 -15.73 -8.99 16.40
N GLY A 212 -15.86 -9.31 15.12
CA GLY A 212 -16.66 -10.44 14.62
C GLY A 212 -17.36 -10.22 13.28
N GLY A 213 -17.26 -9.03 12.67
CA GLY A 213 -17.63 -8.83 11.27
C GLY A 213 -19.14 -8.78 10.96
N ASN A 214 -20.02 -8.72 11.97
CA ASN A 214 -21.44 -8.46 11.72
C ASN A 214 -21.62 -6.95 11.48
N GLY A 215 -21.26 -6.49 10.29
CA GLY A 215 -21.43 -5.11 9.90
C GLY A 215 -22.90 -4.73 9.67
N GLN A 216 -23.29 -3.52 10.06
CA GLN A 216 -24.57 -2.93 9.69
C GLN A 216 -24.43 -2.29 8.30
N GLU A 217 -25.22 -2.78 7.36
CA GLU A 217 -25.28 -2.24 6.01
C GLU A 217 -25.96 -0.86 5.97
N MET A 218 -25.47 -0.01 5.09
CA MET A 218 -25.90 1.38 4.94
C MET A 218 -25.99 1.77 3.47
N LEU A 219 -27.05 2.50 3.13
CA LEU A 219 -27.20 3.17 1.84
C LEU A 219 -27.00 4.67 2.04
N ILE A 220 -25.92 5.20 1.47
CA ILE A 220 -25.61 6.63 1.45
C ILE A 220 -26.23 7.24 0.20
N LEU A 221 -27.04 8.27 0.43
CA LEU A 221 -27.62 9.12 -0.58
C LEU A 221 -26.83 10.43 -0.61
N ALA A 222 -26.32 10.82 -1.77
CA ALA A 222 -25.66 12.11 -1.97
C ALA A 222 -26.39 12.93 -3.05
N ASP A 223 -26.59 14.21 -2.78
CA ASP A 223 -27.24 15.19 -3.64
C ASP A 223 -26.35 16.43 -3.77
N VAL A 224 -25.88 16.70 -4.99
CA VAL A 224 -24.95 17.79 -5.29
C VAL A 224 -25.58 18.74 -6.29
N LYS A 225 -25.53 20.03 -5.96
CA LYS A 225 -25.87 21.13 -6.86
C LYS A 225 -24.63 21.96 -7.15
N ILE A 226 -24.22 22.00 -8.41
CA ILE A 226 -23.09 22.79 -8.89
C ILE A 226 -23.64 23.99 -9.66
N THR A 227 -23.26 25.19 -9.23
CA THR A 227 -23.73 26.46 -9.81
C THR A 227 -22.64 27.20 -10.57
N GLU A 228 -21.37 26.91 -10.29
CA GLU A 228 -20.23 27.51 -10.96
C GLU A 228 -19.08 26.50 -11.01
N ALA A 229 -18.47 26.34 -12.19
CA ALA A 229 -17.29 25.51 -12.35
C ALA A 229 -16.07 26.15 -11.68
N ALA A 230 -15.11 25.32 -11.29
CA ALA A 230 -13.80 25.77 -10.86
C ALA A 230 -13.11 26.57 -11.98
N SER A 231 -12.45 27.67 -11.61
CA SER A 231 -11.76 28.59 -12.50
C SER A 231 -10.53 29.19 -11.83
N ALA A 232 -9.71 29.94 -12.58
CA ALA A 232 -8.53 30.60 -12.01
C ALA A 232 -8.89 31.61 -10.89
N THR A 233 -10.08 32.20 -10.92
CA THR A 233 -10.54 33.17 -9.91
C THR A 233 -11.34 32.51 -8.78
N ASN A 234 -11.93 31.34 -9.04
CA ASN A 234 -12.63 30.54 -8.05
C ASN A 234 -12.17 29.08 -8.18
N PRO A 235 -11.04 28.70 -7.56
CA PRO A 235 -10.41 27.40 -7.78
C PRO A 235 -11.27 26.23 -7.27
N TYR A 236 -12.27 26.49 -6.43
CA TYR A 236 -13.17 25.45 -5.93
C TYR A 236 -14.43 25.26 -6.78
N GLY A 237 -14.86 26.29 -7.52
CA GLY A 237 -16.23 26.39 -8.04
C GLY A 237 -17.23 26.70 -6.93
N LEU A 238 -18.52 26.84 -7.27
CA LEU A 238 -19.61 27.03 -6.30
C LEU A 238 -20.55 25.84 -6.34
N PHE A 239 -20.59 25.09 -5.24
CA PHE A 239 -21.45 23.92 -5.12
C PHE A 239 -21.97 23.73 -3.69
N THR A 240 -23.00 22.90 -3.57
CA THR A 240 -23.47 22.36 -2.30
C THR A 240 -23.75 20.89 -2.48
N MET A 241 -23.13 20.07 -1.63
CA MET A 241 -23.42 18.65 -1.48
C MET A 241 -24.09 18.46 -0.13
N ASN A 242 -25.17 17.67 -0.11
CA ASN A 242 -25.70 17.08 1.10
C ASN A 242 -25.69 15.56 0.97
N PHE A 243 -25.35 14.87 2.06
CA PHE A 243 -25.38 13.42 2.10
C PHE A 243 -26.02 12.91 3.39
N ALA A 244 -26.57 11.70 3.32
CA ALA A 244 -27.05 10.94 4.47
C ALA A 244 -26.99 9.44 4.21
N GLY A 245 -26.52 8.70 5.20
CA GLY A 245 -26.46 7.24 5.19
C GLY A 245 -27.52 6.64 6.11
N TYR A 246 -28.32 5.74 5.55
CA TYR A 246 -29.44 5.09 6.27
C TYR A 246 -29.19 3.59 6.43
N PRO A 247 -29.66 2.98 7.54
CA PRO A 247 -29.64 1.53 7.69
C PRO A 247 -30.31 0.84 6.49
N TYR A 248 -29.65 -0.16 5.92
CA TYR A 248 -30.09 -0.86 4.72
C TYR A 248 -30.17 -2.37 4.96
N ASP A 249 -31.16 -3.03 4.38
CA ASP A 249 -31.24 -4.49 4.35
C ASP A 249 -31.00 -4.98 2.92
N LYS A 250 -29.85 -5.63 2.71
CA LYS A 250 -29.43 -6.18 1.42
C LYS A 250 -30.35 -7.30 0.92
N ALA A 251 -31.04 -8.03 1.81
CA ALA A 251 -31.90 -9.14 1.42
C ALA A 251 -33.23 -8.65 0.83
N THR A 252 -33.79 -7.60 1.41
CA THR A 252 -35.05 -6.97 0.94
C THR A 252 -34.82 -5.80 0.00
N ALA A 253 -33.58 -5.34 -0.12
CA ALA A 253 -33.16 -4.17 -0.89
C ALA A 253 -33.85 -2.86 -0.44
N THR A 254 -34.04 -2.68 0.87
CA THR A 254 -34.77 -1.53 1.43
C THR A 254 -34.05 -0.83 2.57
N ILE A 255 -34.30 0.47 2.71
CA ILE A 255 -33.93 1.22 3.91
C ILE A 255 -34.82 0.78 5.07
N THR A 256 -34.22 0.36 6.17
CA THR A 256 -34.96 -0.17 7.34
C THR A 256 -35.31 0.90 8.37
N SER A 257 -34.68 2.08 8.30
CA SER A 257 -34.96 3.23 9.16
C SER A 257 -34.70 4.55 8.45
N THR A 258 -35.57 5.54 8.67
CA THR A 258 -35.41 6.90 8.17
C THR A 258 -34.51 7.78 9.04
N THR A 259 -33.97 7.23 10.13
CA THR A 259 -32.97 7.92 10.95
C THR A 259 -31.58 7.64 10.35
N PRO A 260 -30.85 8.68 9.89
CA PRO A 260 -29.54 8.48 9.31
C PRO A 260 -28.50 8.10 10.37
N LEU A 261 -27.63 7.14 10.05
CA LEU A 261 -26.44 6.78 10.81
C LEU A 261 -25.32 7.80 10.61
N MET A 262 -25.29 8.43 9.43
CA MET A 262 -24.39 9.54 9.14
C MET A 262 -25.09 10.58 8.29
N LYS A 263 -24.69 11.84 8.43
CA LYS A 263 -25.17 12.94 7.58
C LYS A 263 -24.17 14.08 7.54
N GLY A 264 -24.20 14.86 6.48
CA GLY A 264 -23.31 16.02 6.38
C GLY A 264 -23.53 16.86 5.14
N THR A 265 -22.86 18.00 5.12
CA THR A 265 -22.90 18.97 4.03
C THR A 265 -21.49 19.46 3.72
N LEU A 266 -21.19 19.61 2.44
CA LEU A 266 -19.96 20.20 1.92
C LEU A 266 -20.35 21.27 0.90
N LYS A 267 -19.97 22.53 1.12
CA LYS A 267 -20.36 23.62 0.24
C LYS A 267 -19.24 24.63 0.02
N THR A 268 -19.26 25.23 -1.16
CA THR A 268 -18.45 26.40 -1.49
C THR A 268 -19.37 27.55 -1.83
N VAL A 269 -19.33 28.60 -1.00
CA VAL A 269 -20.25 29.74 -1.08
C VAL A 269 -19.50 31.04 -1.11
N LYS A 270 -20.01 32.02 -1.87
CA LYS A 270 -19.46 33.37 -1.87
C LYS A 270 -19.87 34.09 -0.58
N ASN A 271 -18.89 34.52 0.20
CA ASN A 271 -19.10 35.37 1.35
C ASN A 271 -19.52 36.76 0.86
N ALA A 272 -20.76 37.16 1.14
CA ALA A 272 -21.31 38.44 0.70
C ALA A 272 -20.57 39.65 1.31
N THR A 273 -19.91 39.48 2.46
CA THR A 273 -19.22 40.55 3.17
C THR A 273 -17.80 40.76 2.65
N THR A 274 -17.05 39.67 2.46
CA THR A 274 -15.64 39.73 2.04
C THR A 274 -15.47 39.62 0.52
N GLY A 275 -16.51 39.17 -0.19
CA GLY A 275 -16.47 38.86 -1.62
C GLY A 275 -15.69 37.59 -1.96
N LYS A 276 -15.09 36.92 -0.97
CA LYS A 276 -14.27 35.71 -1.10
C LYS A 276 -15.14 34.45 -1.13
N VAL A 277 -14.55 33.32 -1.52
CA VAL A 277 -15.23 32.01 -1.51
C VAL A 277 -14.85 31.27 -0.23
N ASN A 278 -15.86 30.82 0.51
CA ASN A 278 -15.71 29.98 1.70
C ASN A 278 -15.94 28.52 1.31
N LEU A 279 -14.98 27.66 1.61
CA LEU A 279 -15.19 26.21 1.69
C LEU A 279 -15.69 25.88 3.09
N GLN A 280 -16.81 25.18 3.19
CA GLN A 280 -17.42 24.82 4.46
C GLN A 280 -17.86 23.36 4.47
N PHE A 281 -17.59 22.68 5.57
CA PHE A 281 -17.92 21.28 5.79
C PHE A 281 -18.53 21.09 7.17
N TRP A 282 -19.50 20.18 7.26
CA TRP A 282 -19.95 19.61 8.52
C TRP A 282 -20.43 18.18 8.29
N SER A 283 -20.09 17.28 9.20
CA SER A 283 -20.63 15.93 9.25
C SER A 283 -20.99 15.54 10.68
N SER A 284 -21.87 14.57 10.79
CA SER A 284 -22.16 13.89 12.05
C SER A 284 -22.42 12.42 11.79
N MET A 285 -21.88 11.58 12.67
CA MET A 285 -22.02 10.12 12.61
C MET A 285 -22.43 9.59 13.98
N LEU A 286 -23.37 8.64 13.96
CA LEU A 286 -23.82 7.87 15.12
C LEU A 286 -23.02 6.57 15.20
N ALA A 287 -22.48 6.31 16.38
CA ALA A 287 -21.52 5.27 16.68
C ALA A 287 -21.96 4.51 17.93
N GLY A 288 -22.75 3.45 17.77
CA GLY A 288 -23.45 2.86 18.91
C GLY A 288 -24.38 3.89 19.55
N THR A 289 -24.04 4.38 20.74
CA THR A 289 -24.79 5.44 21.44
C THR A 289 -24.13 6.82 21.38
N GLU A 290 -22.92 6.94 20.84
CA GLU A 290 -22.16 8.19 20.79
C GLU A 290 -22.33 8.88 19.44
N THR A 291 -22.28 10.21 19.43
CA THR A 291 -22.35 11.02 18.20
C THR A 291 -21.08 11.82 18.05
N PHE A 292 -20.44 11.68 16.90
CA PHE A 292 -19.26 12.46 16.53
C PHE A 292 -19.65 13.52 15.51
N SER A 293 -18.91 14.63 15.50
CA SER A 293 -19.12 15.70 14.53
C SER A 293 -17.84 16.44 14.20
N ASP A 294 -17.60 16.60 12.91
CA ASP A 294 -16.49 17.36 12.37
C ASP A 294 -17.03 18.56 11.58
N ALA A 295 -16.28 19.65 11.57
CA ALA A 295 -16.65 20.86 10.86
C ALA A 295 -15.41 21.64 10.42
N ALA A 296 -15.50 22.30 9.27
CA ALA A 296 -14.45 23.18 8.77
C ALA A 296 -15.06 24.41 8.09
N THR A 297 -14.41 25.55 8.23
CA THR A 297 -14.64 26.71 7.38
C THR A 297 -13.29 27.33 7.02
N LEU A 298 -13.05 27.45 5.72
CA LEU A 298 -11.83 28.00 5.14
C LEU A 298 -12.21 29.15 4.19
N GLU A 299 -11.58 30.31 4.38
CA GLU A 299 -11.67 31.45 3.47
C GLU A 299 -10.26 31.81 2.99
N ARG A 300 -10.10 32.01 1.68
CA ARG A 300 -8.81 32.34 1.05
C ARG A 300 -8.95 33.45 0.02
N SER A 301 -7.85 34.14 -0.25
CA SER A 301 -7.72 34.97 -1.45
C SER A 301 -7.69 34.10 -2.71
N THR A 302 -8.07 34.70 -3.84
CA THR A 302 -8.14 34.02 -5.14
C THR A 302 -6.78 33.44 -5.54
N ASP A 303 -5.71 34.19 -5.32
CA ASP A 303 -4.32 33.79 -5.55
C ASP A 303 -3.75 32.80 -4.50
N GLY A 304 -4.51 32.46 -3.45
CA GLY A 304 -4.07 31.56 -2.39
C GLY A 304 -2.95 32.10 -1.50
N THR A 305 -2.58 33.38 -1.62
CA THR A 305 -1.49 33.97 -0.84
C THR A 305 -1.88 34.25 0.59
N THR A 306 -3.17 34.54 0.86
CA THR A 306 -3.66 34.85 2.20
C THR A 306 -4.96 34.09 2.49
N GLY A 307 -5.21 33.80 3.76
CA GLY A 307 -6.43 33.15 4.16
C GLY A 307 -6.45 32.81 5.64
N GLY A 308 -7.53 32.17 6.04
CA GLY A 308 -7.74 31.72 7.41
C GLY A 308 -8.98 30.88 7.53
N GLY A 309 -9.16 30.30 8.70
CA GLY A 309 -10.28 29.43 8.94
C GLY A 309 -10.35 28.92 10.35
N GLU A 310 -11.39 28.14 10.59
CA GLU A 310 -11.65 27.47 11.84
C GLU A 310 -12.06 26.03 11.54
N VAL A 311 -11.58 25.10 12.36
CA VAL A 311 -11.83 23.67 12.23
C VAL A 311 -12.20 23.08 13.57
N GLN A 312 -13.02 22.04 13.52
CA GLN A 312 -13.36 21.17 14.63
C GLN A 312 -13.33 19.74 14.12
N PHE A 313 -12.67 18.86 14.85
CA PHE A 313 -12.63 17.43 14.53
C PHE A 313 -12.53 16.60 15.81
N THR A 314 -12.94 15.35 15.73
CA THR A 314 -12.86 14.41 16.85
C THR A 314 -11.54 13.66 16.82
N ASP A 315 -10.73 13.84 17.86
CA ASP A 315 -9.49 13.10 18.07
C ASP A 315 -9.80 11.81 18.83
N HIS A 316 -9.47 10.66 18.24
CA HIS A 316 -9.75 9.35 18.82
C HIS A 316 -8.48 8.81 19.48
N GLY A 317 -8.54 8.65 20.79
CA GLY A 317 -7.50 8.03 21.60
C GLY A 317 -7.90 6.69 22.19
N TRP A 318 -6.96 6.05 22.88
CA TRP A 318 -7.20 4.85 23.67
C TRP A 318 -6.78 5.12 25.12
N ASP A 319 -7.70 4.96 26.06
CA ASP A 319 -7.38 4.98 27.49
C ASP A 319 -7.01 3.57 27.94
N GLU A 320 -5.71 3.40 28.22
CA GLU A 320 -5.11 2.15 28.67
C GLU A 320 -5.63 1.68 30.03
N THR A 321 -5.95 2.60 30.94
CA THR A 321 -6.36 2.26 32.31
C THR A 321 -7.78 1.68 32.29
N THR A 322 -8.64 2.22 31.43
CA THR A 322 -10.03 1.78 31.31
C THR A 322 -10.26 0.79 30.17
N MET A 323 -9.25 0.56 29.32
CA MET A 323 -9.35 -0.26 28.10
C MET A 323 -10.52 0.19 27.20
N LYS A 324 -10.70 1.51 27.09
CA LYS A 324 -11.79 2.13 26.33
C LYS A 324 -11.23 3.11 25.31
N GLN A 325 -11.91 3.16 24.17
CA GLN A 325 -11.71 4.23 23.20
C GLN A 325 -12.19 5.55 23.82
N THR A 326 -11.40 6.61 23.66
CA THR A 326 -11.75 7.96 24.06
C THR A 326 -11.93 8.82 22.82
N ALA A 327 -12.93 9.67 22.80
CA ALA A 327 -13.13 10.66 21.74
C ALA A 327 -13.06 12.06 22.35
N THR A 328 -12.14 12.89 21.86
CA THR A 328 -11.98 14.27 22.33
C THR A 328 -12.16 15.21 21.16
N THR A 329 -13.19 16.06 21.21
CA THR A 329 -13.35 17.12 20.21
C THR A 329 -12.23 18.15 20.35
N LYS A 330 -11.49 18.37 19.27
CA LYS A 330 -10.50 19.43 19.12
C LYS A 330 -11.07 20.54 18.26
N ARG A 331 -10.69 21.78 18.56
CA ARG A 331 -11.06 22.97 17.77
C ARG A 331 -9.85 23.88 17.64
N GLY A 332 -9.68 24.50 16.47
CA GLY A 332 -8.54 25.36 16.20
C GLY A 332 -8.85 26.42 15.15
N ARG A 333 -8.14 27.54 15.24
CA ARG A 333 -8.13 28.61 14.23
C ARG A 333 -6.78 28.67 13.56
N PHE A 334 -6.79 29.01 12.29
CA PHE A 334 -5.57 29.26 11.53
C PHE A 334 -5.69 30.50 10.66
N ALA A 335 -4.53 31.08 10.33
CA ALA A 335 -4.37 32.16 9.39
C ALA A 335 -3.03 31.99 8.66
N PHE A 336 -2.97 32.45 7.41
CA PHE A 336 -1.74 32.41 6.63
C PHE A 336 -1.60 33.61 5.70
N ASP A 337 -0.36 33.93 5.39
CA ASP A 337 0.05 34.89 4.36
C ASP A 337 1.03 34.24 3.38
N ALA A 338 1.73 35.02 2.55
CA ALA A 338 2.64 34.47 1.53
C ALA A 338 3.80 33.63 2.12
N THR A 339 4.19 33.88 3.37
CA THR A 339 5.42 33.36 3.98
C THR A 339 5.18 32.56 5.26
N THR A 340 4.09 32.81 5.98
CA THR A 340 3.87 32.24 7.31
C THR A 340 2.49 31.62 7.40
N PHE A 341 2.41 30.47 8.08
CA PHE A 341 1.17 29.86 8.55
C PHE A 341 1.14 29.90 10.07
N LYS A 342 0.00 30.24 10.67
CA LYS A 342 -0.18 30.32 12.12
C LYS A 342 -1.47 29.61 12.50
N ARG A 343 -1.43 28.74 13.50
CA ARG A 343 -2.62 28.13 14.11
C ARG A 343 -2.56 28.14 15.62
N GLN A 344 -3.72 28.03 16.26
CA GLN A 344 -3.83 27.91 17.71
C GLN A 344 -5.12 27.17 18.09
N ALA A 345 -5.07 26.45 19.20
CA ALA A 345 -6.24 25.77 19.75
C ALA A 345 -7.30 26.78 20.21
N VAL A 346 -8.55 26.34 20.20
CA VAL A 346 -9.71 27.10 20.66
C VAL A 346 -10.46 26.26 21.69
N ASP A 347 -10.82 26.88 22.79
CA ASP A 347 -11.73 26.28 23.77
C ASP A 347 -13.10 26.02 23.15
N THR A 348 -13.57 24.77 23.22
CA THR A 348 -14.78 24.32 22.54
C THR A 348 -16.06 24.97 23.09
N THR A 349 -16.02 25.48 24.33
CA THR A 349 -17.19 26.07 25.00
C THR A 349 -17.25 27.59 24.84
N SER A 350 -16.16 28.28 25.20
CA SER A 350 -16.05 29.74 25.20
C SER A 350 -15.65 30.33 23.85
N GLY A 351 -15.04 29.53 22.96
CA GLY A 351 -14.49 30.02 21.69
C GLY A 351 -13.24 30.89 21.84
N ALA A 352 -12.64 30.93 23.03
CA ALA A 352 -11.39 31.65 23.30
C ALA A 352 -10.17 30.87 22.79
N LEU A 353 -9.12 31.58 22.38
CA LEU A 353 -7.84 30.96 22.01
C LEU A 353 -7.17 30.36 23.26
N THR A 354 -6.62 29.15 23.14
CA THR A 354 -5.96 28.41 24.22
C THR A 354 -4.61 27.86 23.78
N GLY A 355 -3.72 27.60 24.74
CA GLY A 355 -2.36 27.11 24.48
C GLY A 355 -1.49 28.13 23.73
N SER A 356 -0.30 27.70 23.30
CA SER A 356 0.61 28.51 22.49
C SER A 356 0.29 28.37 20.99
N PRO A 357 0.46 29.42 20.17
CA PRO A 357 0.33 29.30 18.73
C PRO A 357 1.47 28.44 18.14
N VAL A 358 1.15 27.68 17.09
CA VAL A 358 2.12 26.99 16.24
C VAL A 358 2.28 27.80 14.96
N CYS A 359 3.51 28.08 14.57
CA CYS A 359 3.83 28.89 13.39
C CYS A 359 4.81 28.15 12.49
N LEU A 360 4.53 28.16 11.19
CA LEU A 360 5.26 27.40 10.19
C LEU A 360 5.66 28.32 9.01
N ASP A 361 6.81 28.05 8.42
CA ASP A 361 7.38 28.76 7.28
C ASP A 361 6.86 28.16 5.97
N LYS A 362 6.06 28.91 5.21
CA LYS A 362 5.51 28.49 3.90
C LYS A 362 6.55 28.51 2.78
N THR A 363 7.80 28.86 3.09
CA THR A 363 8.91 28.87 2.13
C THR A 363 9.91 27.75 2.39
N LYS A 364 9.79 27.03 3.51
CA LYS A 364 10.67 25.91 3.88
C LYS A 364 9.86 24.66 4.18
N PHE A 365 10.17 23.59 3.47
CA PHE A 365 9.41 22.36 3.54
C PHE A 365 10.30 21.14 3.77
N ASN A 366 9.74 20.17 4.49
CA ASN A 366 10.11 18.77 4.41
C ASN A 366 9.21 18.08 3.35
N TYR A 367 9.74 17.05 2.70
CA TYR A 367 9.09 16.42 1.56
C TYR A 367 8.93 14.92 1.80
N SER A 368 7.75 14.43 1.43
CA SER A 368 7.41 13.00 1.43
C SER A 368 6.75 12.67 0.09
N VAL A 369 7.00 11.49 -0.46
CA VAL A 369 6.34 11.05 -1.71
C VAL A 369 5.64 9.72 -1.46
N TRP A 370 4.37 9.70 -1.82
CA TRP A 370 3.42 8.62 -1.52
C TRP A 370 3.13 7.73 -2.73
N SER A 371 3.63 8.11 -3.90
CA SER A 371 3.54 7.27 -5.10
C SER A 371 4.59 7.66 -6.14
N TYR A 372 5.06 6.65 -6.87
CA TYR A 372 6.05 6.81 -7.94
C TYR A 372 5.60 6.15 -9.24
N GLY A 373 5.87 6.82 -10.36
CA GLY A 373 5.79 6.23 -11.70
C GLY A 373 7.15 5.70 -12.13
N MET A 374 7.18 4.54 -12.79
CA MET A 374 8.38 4.00 -13.42
C MET A 374 8.22 4.02 -14.95
N TYR A 375 9.28 4.41 -15.64
CA TYR A 375 9.32 4.58 -17.10
C TYR A 375 10.53 3.85 -17.68
N ASP A 376 10.37 3.29 -18.87
CA ASP A 376 11.46 2.63 -19.58
C ASP A 376 12.45 3.65 -20.17
N SER A 377 13.49 3.16 -20.85
CA SER A 377 14.49 4.01 -21.50
C SER A 377 13.93 4.91 -22.62
N ALA A 378 12.70 4.67 -23.10
CA ALA A 378 12.02 5.49 -24.10
C ALA A 378 11.04 6.50 -23.47
N GLY A 379 10.89 6.50 -22.14
CA GLY A 379 9.97 7.38 -21.42
C GLY A 379 8.51 6.91 -21.43
N ALA A 380 8.25 5.68 -21.91
CA ALA A 380 6.94 5.03 -21.80
C ALA A 380 6.79 4.40 -20.40
N ARG A 381 5.57 4.33 -19.88
CA ARG A 381 5.34 3.69 -18.57
C ARG A 381 5.76 2.23 -18.60
N VAL A 382 6.48 1.79 -17.56
CA VAL A 382 6.62 0.36 -17.30
C VAL A 382 5.30 -0.13 -16.68
N ASN A 383 4.46 -0.73 -17.51
CA ASN A 383 3.19 -1.30 -17.08
C ASN A 383 3.38 -2.79 -16.78
N LEU A 384 2.87 -3.23 -15.63
CA LEU A 384 2.75 -4.63 -15.25
C LEU A 384 1.29 -5.04 -15.42
N GLN A 385 1.03 -6.15 -16.11
CA GLN A 385 -0.30 -6.76 -16.17
C GLN A 385 -0.59 -7.54 -14.87
N SER A 386 -0.72 -6.83 -13.76
CA SER A 386 -0.87 -7.40 -12.41
C SER A 386 -2.31 -7.77 -12.02
N GLY A 387 -3.30 -7.49 -12.89
CA GLY A 387 -4.71 -7.88 -12.70
C GLY A 387 -5.70 -7.27 -13.69
N PHE A 388 -7.00 -7.58 -13.54
CA PHE A 388 -8.12 -6.95 -14.29
C PHE A 388 -9.48 -7.21 -13.61
N PRO A 389 -10.52 -6.40 -13.88
CA PRO A 389 -11.86 -6.60 -13.35
C PRO A 389 -12.57 -7.84 -13.94
N ILE A 390 -13.36 -8.51 -13.11
CA ILE A 390 -14.13 -9.69 -13.47
C ILE A 390 -15.60 -9.55 -13.09
N LYS A 391 -16.46 -10.31 -13.75
CA LYS A 391 -17.88 -10.45 -13.42
C LYS A 391 -18.19 -11.88 -13.01
N PHE A 392 -18.95 -12.03 -11.93
CA PHE A 392 -19.50 -13.31 -11.46
C PHE A 392 -21.01 -13.21 -11.37
N VAL A 393 -21.73 -14.24 -11.84
CA VAL A 393 -23.20 -14.27 -11.81
C VAL A 393 -23.63 -15.36 -10.84
N LYS A 394 -24.35 -14.98 -9.78
CA LYS A 394 -24.89 -15.94 -8.79
C LYS A 394 -26.34 -15.62 -8.50
N SER A 395 -27.21 -16.63 -8.66
CA SER A 395 -28.66 -16.51 -8.46
C SER A 395 -29.32 -15.38 -9.26
N GLY A 396 -28.86 -15.15 -10.49
CA GLY A 396 -29.38 -14.09 -11.38
C GLY A 396 -28.92 -12.67 -11.04
N LYS A 397 -28.01 -12.50 -10.08
CA LYS A 397 -27.40 -11.22 -9.72
C LYS A 397 -25.95 -11.16 -10.23
N ASP A 398 -25.61 -10.03 -10.84
CA ASP A 398 -24.25 -9.71 -11.27
C ASP A 398 -23.45 -9.15 -10.09
N TYR A 399 -22.26 -9.72 -9.88
CA TYR A 399 -21.23 -9.25 -8.96
C TYR A 399 -20.02 -8.86 -9.79
N PHE A 400 -19.42 -7.72 -9.49
CA PHE A 400 -18.21 -7.26 -10.16
C PHE A 400 -17.07 -7.22 -9.15
N GLY A 401 -15.94 -7.81 -9.53
CA GLY A 401 -14.77 -7.96 -8.68
C GLY A 401 -13.49 -7.70 -9.46
N TYR A 402 -12.37 -8.05 -8.86
CA TYR A 402 -11.05 -7.91 -9.44
C TYR A 402 -10.25 -9.19 -9.23
N VAL A 403 -9.42 -9.54 -10.22
CA VAL A 403 -8.42 -10.61 -10.07
C VAL A 403 -7.03 -10.04 -10.33
N GLY A 404 -6.05 -10.46 -9.54
CA GLY A 404 -4.64 -10.15 -9.77
C GLY A 404 -3.69 -11.17 -9.14
N ASN A 405 -2.41 -10.82 -9.04
CA ASN A 405 -1.36 -11.65 -8.42
C ASN A 405 -1.73 -12.17 -7.02
N TYR A 406 -2.49 -11.37 -6.28
CA TYR A 406 -2.84 -11.61 -4.88
C TYR A 406 -4.15 -12.38 -4.69
N GLY A 407 -4.80 -12.76 -5.78
CA GLY A 407 -6.03 -13.55 -5.78
C GLY A 407 -7.21 -12.78 -6.35
N ILE A 408 -8.42 -13.18 -5.94
CA ILE A 408 -9.68 -12.64 -6.42
C ILE A 408 -10.38 -11.92 -5.29
N PHE A 409 -10.85 -10.72 -5.59
CA PHE A 409 -11.61 -9.87 -4.70
C PHE A 409 -12.99 -9.58 -5.29
N PHE A 410 -14.03 -9.65 -4.47
CA PHE A 410 -15.36 -9.14 -4.79
C PHE A 410 -15.84 -8.28 -3.61
N PRO A 411 -16.53 -7.15 -3.86
CA PRO A 411 -17.22 -6.41 -2.81
C PRO A 411 -18.43 -7.22 -2.30
N GLY A 412 -18.49 -7.44 -0.99
CA GLY A 412 -19.54 -8.20 -0.28
C GLY A 412 -19.25 -9.71 -0.10
N ASP A 413 -20.16 -10.43 0.56
CA ASP A 413 -20.03 -11.87 0.91
C ASP A 413 -20.19 -12.82 -0.30
N VAL A 414 -19.42 -12.60 -1.36
CA VAL A 414 -19.38 -13.49 -2.53
C VAL A 414 -18.39 -14.61 -2.25
N THR A 415 -18.88 -15.77 -1.83
CA THR A 415 -18.07 -16.99 -1.80
C THR A 415 -17.99 -17.61 -3.19
N LEU A 416 -16.77 -17.63 -3.75
CA LEU A 416 -16.42 -18.38 -4.95
C LEU A 416 -16.03 -19.82 -4.59
N THR A 417 -16.47 -20.76 -5.42
CA THR A 417 -16.18 -22.19 -5.32
C THR A 417 -15.28 -22.63 -6.49
N ASP A 418 -14.50 -23.70 -6.30
CA ASP A 418 -13.78 -24.33 -7.41
C ASP A 418 -14.78 -24.73 -8.51
N GLY A 419 -14.50 -24.37 -9.76
CA GLY A 419 -15.38 -24.63 -10.90
C GLY A 419 -16.38 -23.52 -11.24
N ASP A 420 -16.52 -22.48 -10.41
CA ASP A 420 -17.39 -21.34 -10.73
C ASP A 420 -16.94 -20.63 -12.03
N SER A 421 -17.89 -20.14 -12.82
CA SER A 421 -17.61 -19.39 -14.04
C SER A 421 -17.58 -17.89 -13.76
N VAL A 422 -16.49 -17.22 -14.12
CA VAL A 422 -16.34 -15.77 -14.08
C VAL A 422 -15.97 -15.25 -15.47
N SER A 423 -16.30 -14.00 -15.76
CA SER A 423 -15.91 -13.37 -17.02
C SER A 423 -14.88 -12.28 -16.78
N LYS A 424 -13.73 -12.33 -17.47
CA LYS A 424 -12.90 -11.14 -17.68
C LYS A 424 -13.73 -10.17 -18.48
N MET A 425 -13.74 -8.94 -18.04
CA MET A 425 -14.44 -7.89 -18.72
C MET A 425 -13.41 -6.97 -19.39
N ASP A 426 -13.60 -6.68 -20.68
CA ASP A 426 -12.79 -5.74 -21.44
C ASP A 426 -13.71 -4.78 -22.21
N TRP A 427 -13.49 -3.48 -22.00
CA TRP A 427 -14.31 -2.39 -22.52
C TRP A 427 -13.54 -1.49 -23.49
N SER A 428 -12.33 -1.90 -23.93
CA SER A 428 -11.44 -1.11 -24.79
C SER A 428 -12.02 -0.79 -26.18
N GLY A 429 -13.12 -1.44 -26.59
CA GLY A 429 -13.76 -1.35 -27.90
C GLY A 429 -15.14 -0.68 -27.97
N GLY A 430 -15.67 -0.09 -26.89
CA GLY A 430 -17.02 0.50 -26.91
C GLY A 430 -18.16 -0.43 -26.54
N ASN A 431 -17.89 -1.74 -26.50
CA ASN A 431 -18.80 -2.74 -25.93
C ASN A 431 -18.04 -3.55 -24.89
N ALA A 432 -18.71 -3.92 -23.81
CA ALA A 432 -18.15 -4.83 -22.82
C ALA A 432 -18.04 -6.24 -23.42
N THR A 433 -16.82 -6.66 -23.73
CA THR A 433 -16.52 -8.03 -24.11
C THR A 433 -16.30 -8.87 -22.85
N ALA A 434 -17.11 -9.91 -22.69
CA ALA A 434 -17.01 -10.86 -21.59
C ALA A 434 -16.27 -12.10 -22.09
N THR A 435 -15.04 -12.32 -21.61
CA THR A 435 -14.28 -13.53 -21.89
C THR A 435 -14.43 -14.49 -20.70
N PRO A 436 -15.03 -15.68 -20.87
CA PRO A 436 -15.27 -16.59 -19.75
C PRO A 436 -14.00 -17.30 -19.29
N TYR A 437 -13.90 -17.51 -17.99
CA TYR A 437 -12.89 -18.28 -17.28
C TYR A 437 -13.54 -19.12 -16.19
N THR A 438 -12.92 -20.24 -15.85
CA THR A 438 -13.31 -21.07 -14.71
C THR A 438 -12.39 -20.78 -13.53
N ILE A 439 -12.95 -20.63 -12.34
CA ILE A 439 -12.22 -20.51 -11.08
C ILE A 439 -11.55 -21.84 -10.76
N LYS A 440 -10.24 -21.79 -10.51
CA LYS A 440 -9.50 -22.89 -9.91
C LYS A 440 -8.95 -22.47 -8.56
N LYS A 441 -9.45 -23.08 -7.49
CA LYS A 441 -9.00 -22.86 -6.11
C LYS A 441 -8.21 -24.08 -5.64
N THR A 442 -7.04 -23.85 -5.06
CA THR A 442 -6.12 -24.92 -4.65
C THR A 442 -5.81 -24.81 -3.16
N GLY A 443 -5.28 -25.89 -2.58
CA GLY A 443 -4.93 -25.92 -1.16
C GLY A 443 -3.63 -25.20 -0.81
N GLY A 444 -2.86 -24.69 -1.77
CA GLY A 444 -1.55 -24.09 -1.48
C GLY A 444 -0.86 -23.46 -2.69
N LYS A 445 0.34 -22.92 -2.46
CA LYS A 445 1.17 -22.21 -3.43
C LYS A 445 2.57 -22.80 -3.48
N LEU A 446 3.10 -23.00 -4.68
CA LEU A 446 4.51 -23.34 -4.88
C LEU A 446 5.30 -22.04 -5.11
N ILE A 447 6.34 -21.82 -4.33
CA ILE A 447 7.17 -20.61 -4.37
C ILE A 447 8.60 -21.04 -4.70
N LYS A 448 9.18 -20.45 -5.74
CA LYS A 448 10.59 -20.55 -6.09
C LYS A 448 11.35 -19.40 -5.46
N HIS A 449 12.48 -19.72 -4.84
CA HIS A 449 13.40 -18.77 -4.22
C HIS A 449 14.65 -18.69 -5.07
N THR A 450 15.03 -17.51 -5.53
CA THR A 450 16.28 -17.28 -6.27
C THR A 450 17.24 -16.45 -5.44
N ARG A 451 18.43 -17.01 -5.18
CA ARG A 451 19.45 -16.44 -4.31
C ARG A 451 20.14 -15.25 -4.97
N ASN A 452 20.25 -14.16 -4.23
CA ASN A 452 21.11 -13.03 -4.53
C ASN A 452 22.13 -12.82 -3.41
N THR A 453 23.21 -12.10 -3.72
CA THR A 453 24.29 -11.83 -2.77
C THR A 453 24.73 -10.37 -2.79
N THR A 454 25.17 -9.90 -1.64
CA THR A 454 25.80 -8.59 -1.43
C THR A 454 26.77 -8.70 -0.24
N THR A 455 27.23 -7.56 0.29
CA THR A 455 28.21 -7.47 1.38
C THR A 455 27.64 -6.66 2.54
N LEU A 456 28.06 -6.94 3.78
CA LEU A 456 27.54 -6.27 4.98
C LEU A 456 27.84 -4.75 4.96
N ASP A 457 28.96 -4.33 4.38
CA ASP A 457 29.29 -2.89 4.22
C ASP A 457 28.23 -2.10 3.44
N LYS A 458 27.54 -2.75 2.50
CA LYS A 458 26.47 -2.17 1.68
C LYS A 458 25.14 -2.04 2.43
N LEU A 459 25.01 -2.73 3.57
CA LEU A 459 23.83 -2.68 4.44
C LEU A 459 23.95 -1.64 5.57
N ASP A 460 25.07 -0.92 5.63
CA ASP A 460 25.31 0.12 6.63
C ASP A 460 24.21 1.19 6.66
N GLY A 461 23.62 1.37 7.85
CA GLY A 461 22.49 2.26 8.11
C GLY A 461 21.12 1.76 7.62
N ILE A 462 21.05 0.60 6.94
CA ILE A 462 19.77 -0.01 6.52
C ILE A 462 19.12 -0.69 7.72
N LYS A 463 17.84 -0.38 7.97
CA LYS A 463 17.02 -0.97 9.03
C LYS A 463 16.81 -2.47 8.75
N LEU A 464 17.09 -3.28 9.77
CA LEU A 464 16.96 -4.73 9.82
C LEU A 464 16.09 -5.09 11.01
N SER A 465 15.06 -5.90 10.79
CA SER A 465 14.23 -6.47 11.85
C SER A 465 14.76 -7.84 12.26
N TYR A 466 14.82 -8.08 13.57
CA TYR A 466 15.38 -9.29 14.16
C TYR A 466 14.55 -9.79 15.34
N GLY A 467 14.22 -11.08 15.30
CA GLY A 467 13.61 -11.77 16.44
C GLY A 467 14.64 -11.95 17.56
N TYR A 468 14.51 -11.14 18.60
CA TYR A 468 15.44 -11.09 19.73
C TYR A 468 14.84 -11.73 20.97
N PHE A 469 15.59 -12.65 21.57
CA PHE A 469 15.27 -13.21 22.88
C PHE A 469 16.14 -12.54 23.95
N ASP A 470 15.50 -11.84 24.88
CA ASP A 470 16.16 -11.28 26.05
C ASP A 470 16.20 -12.33 27.17
N SER A 471 17.39 -12.86 27.45
CA SER A 471 17.61 -13.87 28.48
C SER A 471 17.47 -13.33 29.91
N THR A 472 17.54 -12.02 30.10
CA THR A 472 17.40 -11.36 31.41
C THR A 472 15.93 -11.32 31.82
N THR A 473 15.05 -11.01 30.87
CA THR A 473 13.60 -10.90 31.09
C THR A 473 12.84 -12.17 30.67
N ASN A 474 13.51 -13.13 30.01
CA ASN A 474 12.92 -14.33 29.44
C ASN A 474 11.78 -14.01 28.46
N THR A 475 11.97 -12.99 27.62
CA THR A 475 10.96 -12.50 26.67
C THR A 475 11.49 -12.48 25.24
N PHE A 476 10.65 -12.89 24.29
CA PHE A 476 10.90 -12.72 22.87
C PHE A 476 10.27 -11.43 22.35
N SER A 477 10.99 -10.66 21.55
CA SER A 477 10.53 -9.43 20.92
C SER A 477 11.16 -9.26 19.55
N ASN A 478 10.45 -8.70 18.58
CA ASN A 478 11.08 -8.18 17.37
C ASN A 478 11.69 -6.82 17.67
N ILE A 479 12.96 -6.65 17.30
CA ILE A 479 13.68 -5.39 17.44
C ILE A 479 14.18 -4.93 16.08
N ASN A 480 14.29 -3.62 15.91
CA ASN A 480 14.95 -3.00 14.79
C ASN A 480 16.40 -2.69 15.15
N LEU A 481 17.28 -2.90 14.19
CA LEU A 481 18.71 -2.63 14.30
C LEU A 481 19.29 -2.23 12.94
N HIS A 482 20.50 -1.68 12.95
CA HIS A 482 21.27 -1.46 11.73
C HIS A 482 22.72 -1.89 11.92
N TRP A 483 23.36 -2.25 10.81
CA TRP A 483 24.81 -2.36 10.77
C TRP A 483 25.42 -0.96 10.75
N ASP A 484 26.41 -0.69 11.60
CA ASP A 484 27.17 0.56 11.61
C ASP A 484 28.62 0.32 11.18
N ASN A 485 28.98 0.82 10.01
CA ASN A 485 30.34 0.72 9.49
C ASN A 485 31.36 1.48 10.34
N ALA A 486 30.98 2.53 11.07
CA ALA A 486 31.94 3.29 11.87
C ALA A 486 32.41 2.48 13.08
N THR A 487 31.47 1.85 13.79
CA THR A 487 31.77 1.06 15.00
C THR A 487 31.97 -0.43 14.73
N LYS A 488 31.63 -0.92 13.53
CA LYS A 488 31.67 -2.35 13.16
C LYS A 488 30.77 -3.21 14.06
N THR A 489 29.59 -2.70 14.42
CA THR A 489 28.63 -3.40 15.28
C THR A 489 27.20 -3.30 14.73
N PHE A 490 26.34 -4.23 15.14
CA PHE A 490 24.89 -4.09 14.98
C PHE A 490 24.34 -3.25 16.13
N LYS A 491 23.92 -2.02 15.85
CA LYS A 491 23.31 -1.13 16.84
C LYS A 491 21.82 -1.41 16.95
N LYS A 492 21.34 -1.56 18.17
CA LYS A 492 19.90 -1.65 18.44
C LYS A 492 19.30 -0.26 18.24
N ASP A 493 18.20 -0.19 17.49
CA ASP A 493 17.48 1.06 17.25
C ASP A 493 16.26 1.14 18.15
N SER A 494 15.38 0.15 18.05
CA SER A 494 14.08 0.22 18.70
C SER A 494 13.37 -1.12 18.81
N LYS A 495 12.28 -1.14 19.56
CA LYS A 495 11.27 -2.21 19.54
C LYS A 495 9.87 -1.61 19.52
N TRP A 496 8.94 -2.26 18.85
CA TRP A 496 7.54 -1.90 18.95
C TRP A 496 6.94 -2.46 20.24
N ASP A 497 6.38 -1.59 21.09
CA ASP A 497 5.64 -2.00 22.27
C ASP A 497 4.14 -2.09 21.91
N MET A 498 3.65 -3.32 21.87
CA MET A 498 2.26 -3.64 21.58
C MET A 498 1.28 -3.10 22.63
N THR A 499 1.75 -2.79 23.83
CA THR A 499 0.93 -2.30 24.95
C THR A 499 0.65 -0.81 24.79
N THR A 500 1.71 -0.03 24.56
CA THR A 500 1.63 1.43 24.41
C THR A 500 1.40 1.87 22.98
N GLN A 501 1.39 0.93 22.02
CA GLN A 501 1.32 1.18 20.57
C GLN A 501 2.36 2.22 20.12
N SER A 502 3.57 2.09 20.67
CA SER A 502 4.66 3.01 20.42
C SER A 502 5.99 2.29 20.30
N GLU A 503 6.91 2.94 19.61
CA GLU A 503 8.28 2.51 19.48
C GLU A 503 9.07 2.95 20.72
N THR A 504 9.76 2.00 21.33
CA THR A 504 10.69 2.24 22.42
C THR A 504 12.10 2.21 21.85
N GLU A 505 12.85 3.31 21.99
CA GLU A 505 14.25 3.34 21.62
C GLU A 505 15.06 2.34 22.44
N LEU A 506 15.96 1.63 21.77
CA LEU A 506 16.91 0.73 22.39
C LEU A 506 18.31 1.33 22.30
N THR A 507 19.14 0.99 23.27
CA THR A 507 20.56 1.39 23.28
C THR A 507 21.45 0.16 23.31
N GLY A 508 22.70 0.36 22.91
CA GLY A 508 23.71 -0.69 22.86
C GLY A 508 23.70 -1.48 21.55
N THR A 509 24.39 -2.63 21.58
CA THR A 509 24.65 -3.44 20.40
C THR A 509 24.03 -4.83 20.55
N LEU A 510 23.71 -5.48 19.43
CA LEU A 510 23.40 -6.90 19.44
C LEU A 510 24.66 -7.69 19.78
N ASP A 511 24.60 -8.46 20.87
CA ASP A 511 25.64 -9.42 21.18
C ASP A 511 25.45 -10.68 20.31
N ILE A 512 26.42 -10.93 19.44
CA ILE A 512 26.43 -12.07 18.53
C ILE A 512 27.28 -13.24 19.07
N SER A 513 27.87 -13.10 20.26
CA SER A 513 28.74 -14.11 20.88
C SER A 513 28.03 -15.42 21.23
N SER A 514 26.71 -15.37 21.45
CA SER A 514 25.88 -16.53 21.78
C SER A 514 25.32 -17.26 20.55
N ILE A 515 25.61 -16.80 19.33
CA ILE A 515 25.11 -17.42 18.09
C ILE A 515 26.03 -18.57 17.70
N GLN A 516 25.74 -19.75 18.26
CA GLN A 516 26.67 -20.90 18.19
C GLN A 516 26.36 -21.93 17.09
N TRP A 517 25.13 -21.98 16.56
CA TRP A 517 24.67 -23.17 15.85
C TRP A 517 24.57 -23.05 14.33
N ASN A 518 24.41 -21.84 13.78
CA ASN A 518 24.16 -21.67 12.34
C ASN A 518 25.08 -20.66 11.62
N ASN A 519 26.06 -20.04 12.30
CA ASN A 519 26.97 -19.02 11.74
C ASN A 519 26.28 -17.95 10.87
N ASN A 520 24.98 -17.72 11.06
CA ASN A 520 24.15 -16.91 10.20
C ASN A 520 23.18 -16.11 11.04
N LEU A 521 23.00 -14.84 10.71
CA LEU A 521 21.96 -13.98 11.26
C LEU A 521 20.84 -13.86 10.24
N MET A 522 19.69 -14.47 10.54
CA MET A 522 18.48 -14.32 9.72
C MET A 522 17.70 -13.11 10.21
N MET A 523 17.44 -12.18 9.30
CA MET A 523 16.82 -10.89 9.55
C MET A 523 15.82 -10.58 8.43
N TRP A 524 15.04 -9.54 8.61
CA TRP A 524 14.11 -9.04 7.59
C TRP A 524 14.40 -7.58 7.26
N SER A 525 14.37 -7.21 5.98
CA SER A 525 14.39 -5.81 5.56
C SER A 525 13.60 -5.61 4.27
N GLN A 526 12.54 -4.83 4.34
CA GLN A 526 11.75 -4.47 3.16
C GLN A 526 12.58 -3.66 2.14
N SER A 527 13.56 -2.87 2.59
CA SER A 527 14.52 -2.16 1.72
C SER A 527 15.47 -3.08 0.95
N MET A 528 15.55 -4.36 1.35
CA MET A 528 16.34 -5.39 0.70
C MET A 528 15.47 -6.42 -0.03
N GLY A 529 14.16 -6.17 -0.16
CA GLY A 529 13.21 -7.07 -0.79
C GLY A 529 12.72 -8.23 0.08
N GLY A 530 13.01 -8.22 1.39
CA GLY A 530 12.49 -9.20 2.33
C GLY A 530 13.55 -9.87 3.20
N GLN A 531 13.64 -11.20 3.17
CA GLN A 531 14.54 -11.97 4.03
C GLN A 531 16.01 -11.66 3.71
N VAL A 532 16.78 -11.39 4.74
CA VAL A 532 18.22 -11.11 4.68
C VAL A 532 18.95 -12.05 5.62
N THR A 533 19.91 -12.81 5.10
CA THR A 533 20.79 -13.66 5.89
C THR A 533 22.21 -13.14 5.84
N ILE A 534 22.75 -12.71 6.99
CA ILE A 534 24.13 -12.26 7.12
C ILE A 534 25.00 -13.47 7.48
N LEU A 535 25.98 -13.77 6.62
CA LEU A 535 26.89 -14.90 6.77
C LEU A 535 28.02 -14.52 7.72
N LEU A 536 27.96 -14.95 8.98
CA LEU A 536 29.01 -14.67 9.95
C LEU A 536 30.24 -15.54 9.65
N PRO A 537 31.46 -14.98 9.69
CA PRO A 537 32.68 -15.76 9.46
C PRO A 537 32.85 -16.85 10.53
N VAL A 538 33.18 -18.06 10.08
CA VAL A 538 33.44 -19.21 10.96
C VAL A 538 34.66 -18.95 11.84
N VAL A 539 34.49 -19.09 13.14
CA VAL A 539 35.55 -19.20 14.14
C VAL A 539 36.24 -20.56 13.93
N GLY A 540 37.38 -20.56 13.24
CA GLY A 540 38.15 -21.77 12.94
C GLY A 540 38.18 -22.13 11.45
N GLY A 541 38.82 -21.29 10.64
CA GLY A 541 39.50 -21.73 9.42
C GLY A 541 38.67 -22.42 8.35
N LYS A 542 37.63 -21.75 7.82
CA LYS A 542 37.19 -21.84 6.41
C LYS A 542 36.14 -20.77 6.14
N TYR A 543 36.46 -19.82 5.26
CA TYR A 543 35.43 -19.07 4.54
C TYR A 543 34.93 -19.98 3.41
N THR A 544 33.61 -20.14 3.27
CA THR A 544 33.00 -20.70 2.07
C THR A 544 32.15 -19.61 1.42
N ASP A 545 32.79 -18.71 0.66
CA ASP A 545 32.10 -18.21 -0.53
C ASP A 545 32.22 -19.33 -1.58
N GLY A 546 31.10 -19.68 -2.22
CA GLY A 546 30.92 -20.84 -3.09
C GLY A 546 31.78 -20.84 -4.37
N VAL A 547 32.85 -20.05 -4.44
CA VAL A 547 33.69 -19.84 -5.62
C VAL A 547 35.18 -20.08 -5.37
N THR A 548 35.71 -20.08 -4.13
CA THR A 548 37.14 -20.41 -3.90
C THR A 548 37.42 -21.06 -2.53
N THR A 549 38.10 -22.21 -2.54
CA THR A 549 38.67 -22.85 -1.34
C THR A 549 40.14 -22.45 -1.17
N GLY A 550 40.46 -21.70 -0.11
CA GLY A 550 41.85 -21.42 0.29
C GLY A 550 42.01 -21.55 1.81
N ASN A 551 43.10 -22.19 2.24
CA ASN A 551 43.48 -22.27 3.66
C ASN A 551 43.86 -20.88 4.18
N VAL A 552 43.28 -20.47 5.31
CA VAL A 552 43.74 -19.29 6.05
C VAL A 552 45.05 -19.66 6.77
N PRO A 553 46.12 -18.85 6.67
CA PRO A 553 47.37 -19.09 7.40
C PRO A 553 47.14 -19.18 8.91
N SER A 554 47.84 -20.11 9.56
CA SER A 554 47.86 -20.27 11.01
C SER A 554 48.34 -18.97 11.68
N GLY A 555 47.39 -18.20 12.21
CA GLY A 555 47.62 -16.88 12.81
C GLY A 555 46.38 -15.99 12.86
N ALA A 556 45.33 -16.30 12.10
CA ALA A 556 44.01 -15.67 12.20
C ALA A 556 43.02 -16.69 12.77
N GLY A 557 42.84 -16.69 14.09
CA GLY A 557 41.94 -17.61 14.76
C GLY A 557 41.26 -16.93 15.93
N CYS A 558 39.97 -16.62 15.78
CA CYS A 558 39.09 -16.64 16.93
C CYS A 558 39.13 -18.08 17.48
N VAL A 559 39.39 -18.25 18.77
CA VAL A 559 39.52 -19.57 19.42
C VAL A 559 38.10 -20.06 19.75
N PRO A 560 37.71 -21.31 19.42
CA PRO A 560 36.44 -21.86 19.89
C PRO A 560 36.42 -21.97 21.43
N PRO A 561 35.26 -21.85 22.08
CA PRO A 561 35.18 -22.06 23.52
C PRO A 561 35.56 -23.49 23.89
N ASP A 562 36.44 -23.62 24.87
CA ASP A 562 36.73 -24.88 25.56
C ASP A 562 35.54 -25.24 26.46
N PHE A 563 34.86 -26.33 26.13
CA PHE A 563 33.68 -26.83 26.85
C PHE A 563 33.98 -27.25 28.31
N SER A 564 35.24 -27.26 28.74
CA SER A 564 35.64 -27.70 30.08
C SER A 564 35.73 -26.60 31.14
N LEU A 565 35.63 -25.30 30.79
CA LEU A 565 36.00 -24.20 31.71
C LEU A 565 34.89 -23.19 32.08
N GLY A 566 33.64 -23.34 31.63
CA GLY A 566 32.50 -22.58 32.18
C GLY A 566 32.60 -21.04 32.10
N GLN A 567 33.43 -20.49 31.20
CA GLN A 567 33.52 -19.05 30.94
C GLN A 567 33.29 -18.76 29.46
N PHE A 568 32.27 -17.94 29.19
CA PHE A 568 31.87 -17.49 27.86
C PHE A 568 32.52 -16.14 27.58
N ASN A 569 33.57 -16.10 26.75
CA ASN A 569 34.07 -14.85 26.19
C ASN A 569 34.38 -15.03 24.71
N PHE A 570 33.69 -14.24 23.88
CA PHE A 570 34.00 -14.07 22.46
C PHE A 570 34.80 -12.77 22.34
N SER A 571 36.10 -12.85 22.07
CA SER A 571 36.89 -11.66 21.74
C SER A 571 37.55 -11.83 20.37
N CYS A 572 37.01 -11.13 19.36
CA CYS A 572 37.69 -10.94 18.09
C CYS A 572 38.73 -9.83 18.26
N THR A 573 39.88 -10.13 18.85
CA THR A 573 40.95 -9.12 18.99
C THR A 573 41.80 -8.96 17.74
N ASN A 574 41.71 -9.83 16.73
CA ASN A 574 42.43 -9.67 15.46
C ASN A 574 41.67 -10.26 14.25
N ALA A 575 41.18 -9.35 13.39
CA ALA A 575 40.92 -9.49 11.95
C ALA A 575 40.51 -10.87 11.39
N VAL A 576 39.21 -11.15 11.32
CA VAL A 576 38.63 -12.04 10.30
C VAL A 576 37.41 -11.35 9.70
N GLY A 577 37.55 -10.89 8.45
CA GLY A 577 36.50 -10.26 7.65
C GLY A 577 36.38 -8.74 7.85
N THR A 578 36.85 -7.95 6.89
CA THR A 578 36.35 -6.57 6.77
C THR A 578 34.85 -6.63 6.42
N PRO A 579 34.01 -5.64 6.76
CA PRO A 579 32.58 -5.68 6.40
C PRO A 579 32.34 -5.83 4.89
N ALA A 580 33.29 -5.40 4.06
CA ALA A 580 33.32 -5.59 2.62
C ALA A 580 33.46 -7.06 2.16
N THR A 581 33.83 -7.98 3.06
CA THR A 581 34.02 -9.42 2.78
C THR A 581 33.03 -10.31 3.53
N VAL A 582 32.16 -9.73 4.38
CA VAL A 582 31.08 -10.47 5.04
C VAL A 582 29.93 -10.57 4.06
N GLY A 583 29.63 -11.79 3.62
CA GLY A 583 28.57 -12.05 2.65
C GLY A 583 27.19 -11.85 3.25
N VAL A 584 26.28 -11.32 2.44
CA VAL A 584 24.86 -11.19 2.77
C VAL A 584 24.06 -11.85 1.65
N VAL A 585 23.12 -12.70 2.02
CA VAL A 585 22.22 -13.41 1.11
C VAL A 585 20.81 -12.85 1.26
N TYR A 586 20.11 -12.67 0.16
CA TYR A 586 18.69 -12.35 0.13
C TYR A 586 18.03 -13.06 -1.06
N PHE A 587 16.72 -13.25 -1.01
CA PHE A 587 16.00 -14.01 -2.03
C PHE A 587 15.01 -13.14 -2.80
N VAL A 588 14.84 -13.47 -4.07
CA VAL A 588 13.67 -13.07 -4.85
C VAL A 588 12.74 -14.27 -4.91
N GLU A 589 11.50 -14.06 -4.51
CA GLU A 589 10.46 -15.09 -4.51
C GLU A 589 9.60 -15.01 -5.77
N GLU A 590 9.24 -16.17 -6.30
CA GLU A 590 8.46 -16.32 -7.51
C GLU A 590 7.38 -17.38 -7.28
N MET A 591 6.09 -17.02 -7.42
CA MET A 591 5.03 -18.03 -7.42
C MET A 591 5.07 -18.84 -8.72
N ILE A 592 5.15 -20.17 -8.59
CA ILE A 592 5.07 -21.10 -9.71
C ILE A 592 3.62 -21.47 -9.96
N TYR A 593 3.09 -21.03 -11.11
CA TYR A 593 1.76 -21.39 -11.53
C TYR A 593 1.71 -22.85 -12.03
N PRO A 594 0.59 -23.55 -11.82
CA PRO A 594 0.33 -24.87 -12.40
C PRO A 594 0.46 -24.85 -13.93
N LYS A 595 1.08 -25.89 -14.50
CA LYS A 595 1.39 -26.02 -15.94
C LYS A 595 2.29 -24.89 -16.49
N ASP A 596 3.04 -24.21 -15.63
CA ASP A 596 4.08 -23.30 -16.09
C ASP A 596 5.17 -24.07 -16.84
N SER A 597 5.44 -23.69 -18.08
CA SER A 597 6.52 -24.26 -18.88
C SER A 597 7.90 -24.00 -18.26
N SER A 598 8.04 -23.00 -17.38
CA SER A 598 9.28 -22.76 -16.63
C SER A 598 9.52 -23.76 -15.50
N PHE A 599 8.53 -24.59 -15.15
CA PHE A 599 8.67 -25.64 -14.15
C PHE A 599 8.44 -27.01 -14.80
N SER A 600 9.52 -27.78 -14.97
CA SER A 600 9.40 -29.12 -15.52
C SER A 600 8.71 -30.05 -14.52
N ALA A 601 7.74 -30.84 -14.98
CA ALA A 601 7.17 -31.94 -14.19
C ALA A 601 8.21 -33.01 -13.80
N SER A 602 9.40 -32.98 -14.43
CA SER A 602 10.56 -33.81 -14.07
C SER A 602 11.45 -33.20 -12.98
N THR A 603 11.16 -32.00 -12.49
CA THR A 603 11.94 -31.36 -11.42
C THR A 603 11.75 -32.16 -10.15
N SER A 604 12.80 -32.84 -9.70
CA SER A 604 12.77 -33.55 -8.42
C SER A 604 12.61 -32.55 -7.28
N MET A 605 11.59 -32.71 -6.45
CA MET A 605 11.36 -31.86 -5.27
C MET A 605 11.73 -32.66 -4.03
N THR A 606 13.02 -32.73 -3.73
CA THR A 606 13.52 -33.44 -2.55
C THR A 606 13.70 -32.48 -1.39
N CYS A 607 13.07 -32.81 -0.26
CA CYS A 607 13.16 -32.08 0.99
C CYS A 607 13.98 -32.90 2.00
N TYR A 608 14.80 -32.22 2.80
CA TYR A 608 15.58 -32.85 3.86
C TYR A 608 15.25 -32.31 5.26
N ASN A 609 14.70 -31.09 5.36
CA ASN A 609 14.37 -30.44 6.63
C ASN A 609 12.97 -29.81 6.60
N ASN A 610 12.24 -29.85 7.72
CA ASN A 610 10.84 -29.38 7.82
C ASN A 610 9.95 -29.90 6.67
N CYS A 611 10.01 -31.22 6.43
CA CYS A 611 9.31 -31.88 5.33
C CYS A 611 7.92 -32.33 5.76
N PRO A 612 6.83 -31.84 5.14
CA PRO A 612 5.47 -32.23 5.50
C PRO A 612 5.20 -33.72 5.30
N ASP A 613 4.56 -34.36 6.28
CA ASP A 613 4.14 -35.75 6.22
C ASP A 613 2.73 -35.83 5.61
N GLY A 614 2.63 -36.32 4.38
CA GLY A 614 1.38 -36.45 3.64
C GLY A 614 0.32 -37.30 4.33
N THR A 615 0.69 -38.18 5.26
CA THR A 615 -0.28 -38.96 6.05
C THR A 615 -0.97 -38.13 7.14
N LYS A 616 -0.48 -36.91 7.43
CA LYS A 616 -0.98 -36.01 8.49
C LYS A 616 -1.94 -34.93 8.00
N PHE A 617 -2.28 -34.91 6.71
CA PHE A 617 -3.18 -33.92 6.11
C PHE A 617 -4.63 -34.42 5.96
N SER A 618 -4.99 -35.51 6.65
CA SER A 618 -6.38 -35.95 6.76
C SER A 618 -7.12 -35.19 7.88
N SER A 619 -8.44 -35.08 7.78
CA SER A 619 -9.27 -34.38 8.79
C SER A 619 -9.25 -35.02 10.18
N THR A 620 -8.73 -36.25 10.32
CA THR A 620 -8.64 -37.01 11.57
C THR A 620 -7.22 -37.11 12.13
N ALA A 621 -6.23 -36.52 11.45
CA ALA A 621 -4.83 -36.57 11.88
C ALA A 621 -4.58 -35.75 13.15
N THR A 622 -3.60 -36.18 13.94
CA THR A 622 -3.14 -35.54 15.17
C THR A 622 -1.61 -35.48 15.20
N GLY A 623 -1.06 -34.47 15.88
CA GLY A 623 0.38 -34.31 16.10
C GLY A 623 1.06 -33.37 15.10
N SER A 624 2.38 -33.53 14.93
CA SER A 624 3.17 -32.71 13.98
C SER A 624 2.77 -33.03 12.54
N VAL A 625 2.61 -32.00 11.71
CA VAL A 625 2.39 -32.13 10.26
C VAL A 625 3.68 -32.35 9.47
N TYR A 626 4.83 -32.26 10.13
CA TYR A 626 6.13 -32.53 9.55
C TYR A 626 6.64 -33.91 9.98
N HIS A 627 7.35 -34.58 9.08
CA HIS A 627 8.15 -35.75 9.41
C HIS A 627 9.10 -35.45 10.56
N THR A 628 9.29 -36.44 11.43
CA THR A 628 10.35 -36.38 12.44
C THR A 628 11.70 -36.26 11.74
N GLN A 629 12.55 -35.36 12.25
CA GLN A 629 13.89 -35.19 11.70
C GLN A 629 14.72 -36.43 12.06
N GLU A 630 14.90 -37.32 11.08
CA GLU A 630 15.56 -38.61 11.24
C GLU A 630 16.87 -38.65 10.44
N PHE A 631 17.88 -39.29 11.00
CA PHE A 631 19.12 -39.64 10.30
C PHE A 631 19.05 -41.11 9.89
N GLY A 632 19.25 -41.39 8.61
CA GLY A 632 19.29 -42.74 8.04
C GLY A 632 20.52 -43.54 8.48
N SER A 633 20.56 -44.81 8.11
CA SER A 633 21.70 -45.70 8.35
C SER A 633 22.95 -45.16 7.64
N GLY A 634 23.91 -44.65 8.42
CA GLY A 634 25.11 -43.96 7.92
C GLY A 634 25.19 -42.47 8.30
N GLY A 635 24.22 -41.94 9.06
CA GLY A 635 24.24 -40.56 9.55
C GLY A 635 23.74 -39.51 8.55
N GLN A 636 23.23 -39.92 7.37
CA GLN A 636 22.65 -39.00 6.40
C GLN A 636 21.26 -38.54 6.83
N GLN A 637 20.98 -37.24 6.73
CA GLN A 637 19.63 -36.72 6.97
C GLN A 637 18.64 -37.35 5.98
N LYS A 638 17.55 -37.92 6.51
CA LYS A 638 16.53 -38.59 5.70
C LYS A 638 15.83 -37.58 4.79
N SER A 639 15.66 -37.96 3.53
CA SER A 639 15.01 -37.12 2.52
C SER A 639 13.62 -37.63 2.17
N TYR A 640 12.75 -36.71 1.78
CA TYR A 640 11.39 -36.97 1.32
C TYR A 640 11.20 -36.34 -0.04
N THR A 641 10.62 -37.09 -0.97
CA THR A 641 10.41 -36.64 -2.36
C THR A 641 8.95 -36.30 -2.56
N TYR A 642 8.73 -35.12 -3.14
CA TYR A 642 7.42 -34.64 -3.50
C TYR A 642 7.29 -34.51 -5.02
N THR A 643 6.04 -34.56 -5.48
CA THR A 643 5.68 -34.27 -6.86
C THR A 643 4.68 -33.13 -6.87
N PHE A 644 4.93 -32.10 -7.67
CA PHE A 644 3.94 -31.08 -7.93
C PHE A 644 3.00 -31.56 -9.04
N ASP A 645 1.76 -31.85 -8.67
CA ASP A 645 0.74 -32.26 -9.64
C ASP A 645 0.19 -31.01 -10.34
N GLY A 646 0.60 -30.79 -11.59
CA GLY A 646 0.17 -29.66 -12.40
C GLY A 646 -1.30 -29.69 -12.83
N ASP A 647 -2.00 -30.82 -12.69
CA ASP A 647 -3.43 -30.96 -13.00
C ASP A 647 -4.31 -30.80 -11.75
N ALA A 648 -3.87 -31.34 -10.60
CA ALA A 648 -4.54 -31.19 -9.31
C ALA A 648 -4.12 -29.92 -8.53
N TYR A 649 -3.05 -29.26 -8.98
CA TYR A 649 -2.51 -27.98 -8.49
C TYR A 649 -2.10 -28.08 -7.02
N THR A 650 -1.52 -29.21 -6.64
CA THR A 650 -1.15 -29.53 -5.26
C THR A 650 0.19 -30.24 -5.23
N LEU A 651 0.96 -29.98 -4.17
CA LEU A 651 2.09 -30.82 -3.81
C LEU A 651 1.59 -32.18 -3.29
N LYS A 652 2.26 -33.27 -3.69
CA LYS A 652 1.96 -34.63 -3.24
C LYS A 652 3.18 -35.33 -2.68
N GLU A 653 2.98 -36.09 -1.62
CA GLU A 653 3.91 -37.14 -1.17
C GLU A 653 3.28 -38.50 -1.50
N GLY A 654 3.84 -39.20 -2.49
CA GLY A 654 3.19 -40.37 -3.07
C GLY A 654 1.80 -40.02 -3.61
N THR A 655 0.74 -40.63 -3.05
CA THR A 655 -0.66 -40.33 -3.43
C THR A 655 -1.31 -39.26 -2.55
N ASN A 656 -0.67 -38.85 -1.45
CA ASN A 656 -1.27 -37.96 -0.46
C ASN A 656 -1.04 -36.49 -0.83
N SER A 657 -2.09 -35.67 -0.79
CA SER A 657 -1.99 -34.24 -1.08
C SER A 657 -1.60 -33.45 0.17
N ILE A 658 -0.61 -32.56 0.04
CA ILE A 658 -0.17 -31.66 1.09
C ILE A 658 -1.03 -30.39 1.02
N SER A 659 -2.18 -30.38 1.68
CA SER A 659 -3.10 -29.25 1.64
C SER A 659 -3.89 -29.12 2.95
N VAL A 660 -3.81 -27.95 3.59
CA VAL A 660 -4.59 -27.57 4.75
C VAL A 660 -5.74 -26.69 4.26
N THR A 661 -6.92 -27.29 4.07
CA THR A 661 -8.09 -26.57 3.54
C THR A 661 -9.09 -26.15 4.62
N THR A 662 -8.93 -26.67 5.84
CA THR A 662 -9.79 -26.36 6.99
C THR A 662 -8.95 -26.19 8.24
N LYS A 663 -9.45 -25.39 9.19
CA LYS A 663 -8.80 -25.21 10.48
C LYS A 663 -8.87 -26.51 11.29
N ASN A 664 -7.72 -27.11 11.60
CA ASN A 664 -7.62 -28.29 12.46
C ASN A 664 -6.74 -27.98 13.68
N THR A 665 -7.37 -27.84 14.84
CA THR A 665 -6.69 -27.50 16.10
C THR A 665 -5.92 -28.67 16.73
N ASN A 666 -6.06 -29.88 16.18
CA ASN A 666 -5.36 -31.08 16.67
C ASN A 666 -4.01 -31.31 15.96
N LEU A 667 -3.70 -30.49 14.96
CA LEU A 667 -2.43 -30.48 14.25
C LEU A 667 -1.51 -29.39 14.81
N SER A 668 -0.20 -29.62 14.70
CA SER A 668 0.81 -28.68 15.16
C SER A 668 1.93 -28.49 14.13
N ALA A 669 2.46 -27.28 14.03
CA ALA A 669 3.59 -26.92 13.17
C ALA A 669 4.95 -27.34 13.78
N GLY A 670 5.09 -28.61 14.17
CA GLY A 670 6.33 -29.20 14.70
C GLY A 670 6.24 -29.69 16.15
N ASN A 671 7.35 -30.26 16.64
CA ASN A 671 7.44 -30.94 17.95
C ASN A 671 7.16 -30.04 19.18
N PHE A 672 7.11 -28.72 19.01
CA PHE A 672 6.93 -27.75 20.09
C PHE A 672 5.51 -27.14 20.16
N GLY A 673 4.54 -27.64 19.39
CA GLY A 673 3.12 -27.30 19.58
C GLY A 673 2.66 -25.95 19.03
N GLY A 674 3.09 -25.57 17.82
CA GLY A 674 2.62 -24.35 17.14
C GLY A 674 1.24 -24.51 16.49
N SER A 675 0.38 -23.50 16.61
CA SER A 675 -0.92 -23.45 15.90
C SER A 675 -0.74 -23.32 14.39
N LEU A 676 -1.63 -23.92 13.60
CA LEU A 676 -1.67 -23.77 12.13
C LEU A 676 -2.41 -22.50 11.65
N ASP A 677 -2.63 -21.53 12.54
CA ASP A 677 -3.41 -20.32 12.24
C ASP A 677 -2.84 -19.48 11.09
N PHE A 678 -1.53 -19.58 10.82
CA PHE A 678 -0.86 -18.86 9.74
C PHE A 678 -0.51 -19.75 8.52
N GLY A 679 -0.97 -21.00 8.52
CA GLY A 679 -0.57 -22.01 7.55
C GLY A 679 0.77 -22.67 7.90
N ILE A 680 1.31 -23.41 6.94
CA ILE A 680 2.61 -24.07 7.02
C ILE A 680 3.40 -23.85 5.73
N GLN A 681 4.72 -23.94 5.85
CA GLN A 681 5.63 -24.00 4.71
C GLN A 681 6.52 -25.24 4.79
N THR A 682 6.81 -25.88 3.66
CA THR A 682 7.90 -26.87 3.60
C THR A 682 9.23 -26.18 3.89
N GLY A 683 10.23 -26.94 4.33
CA GLY A 683 11.62 -26.52 4.12
C GLY A 683 12.00 -26.52 2.63
N PRO A 684 13.24 -26.13 2.31
CA PRO A 684 13.72 -26.06 0.94
C PRO A 684 13.63 -27.40 0.21
N MET A 685 12.93 -27.40 -0.93
CA MET A 685 12.83 -28.50 -1.87
C MET A 685 13.65 -28.20 -3.12
N PHE A 686 14.45 -29.15 -3.57
CA PHE A 686 15.31 -28.97 -4.74
C PHE A 686 15.65 -30.30 -5.40
N ASP A 687 16.17 -30.24 -6.62
CA ASP A 687 16.73 -31.40 -7.31
C ASP A 687 18.17 -31.63 -6.80
N PRO A 688 18.46 -32.73 -6.08
CA PRO A 688 19.79 -32.98 -5.53
C PRO A 688 20.87 -33.15 -6.61
N THR A 689 20.47 -33.43 -7.85
CA THR A 689 21.37 -33.61 -9.01
C THR A 689 21.61 -32.33 -9.82
N ALA A 690 20.83 -31.27 -9.58
CA ALA A 690 21.04 -29.97 -10.20
C ALA A 690 22.45 -29.45 -9.92
N THR A 691 23.07 -28.74 -10.87
CA THR A 691 24.45 -28.28 -10.75
C THR A 691 24.56 -26.76 -10.79
N SER A 692 25.47 -26.21 -9.98
CA SER A 692 25.87 -24.80 -10.02
C SER A 692 27.34 -24.69 -9.65
N GLY A 693 28.09 -23.86 -10.38
CA GLY A 693 29.53 -23.70 -10.16
C GLY A 693 30.33 -25.02 -10.28
N GLY A 694 29.86 -25.97 -11.08
CA GLY A 694 30.49 -27.29 -11.27
C GLY A 694 30.26 -28.30 -10.14
N LYS A 695 29.42 -28.00 -9.15
CA LYS A 695 29.02 -28.94 -8.07
C LYS A 695 27.52 -29.24 -8.16
N THR A 696 27.13 -30.45 -7.74
CA THR A 696 25.70 -30.75 -7.53
C THR A 696 25.17 -29.99 -6.31
N TYR A 697 23.87 -29.75 -6.24
CA TYR A 697 23.24 -29.11 -5.08
C TYR A 697 23.48 -29.92 -3.80
N LEU A 698 23.46 -31.25 -3.91
CA LEU A 698 23.82 -32.12 -2.79
C LEU A 698 25.28 -31.90 -2.34
N ALA A 699 26.21 -31.73 -3.29
CA ALA A 699 27.61 -31.43 -2.96
C ALA A 699 27.82 -29.99 -2.45
N LEU A 700 26.94 -29.04 -2.80
CA LEU A 700 26.92 -27.70 -2.21
C LEU A 700 26.44 -27.74 -0.75
N LEU A 701 25.58 -28.68 -0.39
CA LEU A 701 25.05 -28.86 0.97
C LEU A 701 25.78 -29.92 1.78
N ALA A 702 26.92 -30.42 1.29
CA ALA A 702 27.77 -31.31 2.07
C ALA A 702 28.20 -30.61 3.37
N CYS A 703 28.10 -31.31 4.50
CA CYS A 703 28.50 -30.77 5.78
C CYS A 703 30.02 -30.55 5.85
N ASP A 704 30.44 -29.44 6.45
CA ASP A 704 31.86 -29.07 6.51
C ASP A 704 32.71 -30.08 7.31
N TRP A 705 32.08 -30.80 8.25
CA TRP A 705 32.70 -31.84 9.07
C TRP A 705 32.61 -33.26 8.46
N ASP A 706 31.68 -33.49 7.53
CA ASP A 706 31.50 -34.78 6.86
C ASP A 706 30.87 -34.57 5.48
N ALA A 707 31.67 -34.76 4.44
CA ALA A 707 31.23 -34.58 3.06
C ALA A 707 30.15 -35.60 2.62
N ASN A 708 29.93 -36.66 3.41
CA ASN A 708 28.86 -37.63 3.17
C ASN A 708 27.55 -37.25 3.85
N GLN A 709 27.52 -36.22 4.69
CA GLN A 709 26.31 -35.72 5.35
C GLN A 709 25.76 -34.49 4.63
N VAL A 710 24.45 -34.30 4.70
CA VAL A 710 23.74 -33.17 4.09
C VAL A 710 23.32 -32.21 5.18
N CYS A 711 23.81 -30.97 5.10
CA CYS A 711 23.49 -29.87 5.99
C CYS A 711 22.32 -29.06 5.41
N ALA A 712 21.13 -29.67 5.39
CA ALA A 712 19.98 -29.12 4.67
C ALA A 712 19.48 -27.75 5.18
N TRP A 713 19.80 -27.40 6.43
CA TRP A 713 19.50 -26.07 6.98
C TRP A 713 20.28 -24.94 6.27
N ASP A 714 21.40 -25.24 5.58
CA ASP A 714 22.18 -24.27 4.80
C ASP A 714 21.62 -24.04 3.39
N ALA A 715 20.53 -24.71 2.99
CA ALA A 715 19.97 -24.58 1.66
C ALA A 715 19.63 -23.12 1.29
N ASN A 716 19.14 -22.35 2.26
CA ASN A 716 18.84 -20.93 2.13
C ASN A 716 20.10 -20.01 2.15
N THR A 717 21.31 -20.55 2.17
CA THR A 717 22.54 -19.75 2.06
C THR A 717 23.44 -20.21 0.92
N LYS A 718 23.40 -21.50 0.56
CA LYS A 718 24.31 -22.12 -0.41
C LYS A 718 23.67 -22.42 -1.78
N LEU A 719 22.37 -22.69 -1.84
CA LEU A 719 21.73 -23.02 -3.12
C LEU A 719 21.41 -21.75 -3.94
N PRO A 720 21.64 -21.75 -5.26
CA PRO A 720 21.28 -20.63 -6.11
C PRO A 720 19.75 -20.50 -6.28
N GLU A 721 19.03 -21.63 -6.20
CA GLU A 721 17.57 -21.66 -6.17
C GLU A 721 17.05 -22.87 -5.40
N TYR A 722 15.86 -22.73 -4.81
CA TYR A 722 15.08 -23.83 -4.22
C TYR A 722 13.58 -23.49 -4.26
N TYR A 723 12.74 -24.44 -3.87
CA TYR A 723 11.29 -24.28 -3.85
C TYR A 723 10.72 -24.53 -2.45
N THR A 724 9.63 -23.86 -2.11
CA THR A 724 8.84 -24.12 -0.90
C THR A 724 7.36 -24.21 -1.25
N TRP A 725 6.62 -25.04 -0.52
CA TRP A 725 5.17 -25.12 -0.63
C TRP A 725 4.52 -24.50 0.59
N GLU A 726 3.66 -23.51 0.38
CA GLU A 726 2.83 -22.90 1.41
C GLU A 726 1.40 -23.43 1.33
N THR A 727 0.80 -23.76 2.47
CA THR A 727 -0.61 -24.19 2.54
C THR A 727 -1.25 -23.80 3.87
N GLY A 728 -2.54 -23.48 3.86
CA GLY A 728 -3.28 -23.01 5.02
C GLY A 728 -4.75 -22.74 4.68
N TRP A 729 -5.59 -22.67 5.72
CA TRP A 729 -7.04 -22.52 5.57
C TRP A 729 -7.46 -21.10 5.16
N SER A 730 -6.56 -20.12 5.29
CA SER A 730 -6.79 -18.73 4.93
C SER A 730 -6.48 -18.46 3.46
N SER A 731 -7.15 -17.48 2.86
CA SER A 731 -6.99 -17.13 1.44
C SER A 731 -5.54 -16.77 1.06
N TRP A 732 -4.81 -16.12 1.96
CA TRP A 732 -3.39 -15.76 1.74
C TRP A 732 -2.47 -16.98 1.59
N ASN A 733 -2.86 -18.15 2.12
CA ASN A 733 -2.08 -19.39 1.98
C ASN A 733 -2.47 -20.23 0.74
N THR A 734 -3.53 -19.86 0.02
CA THR A 734 -4.09 -20.66 -1.10
C THR A 734 -3.92 -19.96 -2.44
N LEU A 735 -3.77 -20.71 -3.53
CA LEU A 735 -3.81 -20.15 -4.88
C LEU A 735 -5.25 -20.16 -5.41
N THR A 736 -5.72 -19.01 -5.88
CA THR A 736 -6.93 -18.91 -6.70
C THR A 736 -6.54 -18.37 -8.07
N SER A 737 -6.83 -19.10 -9.13
CA SER A 737 -6.46 -18.76 -10.51
C SER A 737 -7.65 -18.85 -11.46
N LEU A 738 -7.53 -18.18 -12.61
CA LEU A 738 -8.50 -18.28 -13.70
C LEU A 738 -8.00 -19.24 -14.77
N VAL A 739 -8.87 -20.12 -15.25
CA VAL A 739 -8.55 -21.10 -16.29
C VAL A 739 -9.40 -20.82 -17.52
N ALA A 740 -8.77 -20.61 -18.66
CA ALA A 740 -9.46 -20.40 -19.94
C ALA A 740 -10.09 -21.70 -20.44
N SER A 741 -11.01 -21.61 -21.42
CA SER A 741 -11.71 -22.77 -22.00
C SER A 741 -10.80 -23.83 -22.61
N ASN A 742 -9.58 -23.44 -23.03
CA ASN A 742 -8.56 -24.35 -23.53
C ASN A 742 -7.68 -25.00 -22.43
N GLY A 743 -8.01 -24.79 -21.15
CA GLY A 743 -7.27 -25.31 -19.99
C GLY A 743 -6.03 -24.50 -19.59
N THR A 744 -5.78 -23.36 -20.24
CA THR A 744 -4.63 -22.49 -19.91
C THR A 744 -4.91 -21.72 -18.62
N VAL A 745 -4.00 -21.83 -17.65
CA VAL A 745 -4.01 -21.01 -16.43
C VAL A 745 -3.57 -19.61 -16.78
N LEU A 746 -4.39 -18.63 -16.42
CA LEU A 746 -4.06 -17.24 -16.56
C LEU A 746 -3.05 -16.81 -15.52
N LYS A 747 -2.00 -16.13 -15.99
CA LYS A 747 -0.93 -15.58 -15.17
C LYS A 747 -0.98 -14.06 -15.21
N PHE A 748 -0.35 -13.45 -14.22
CA PHE A 748 -0.16 -12.01 -14.11
C PHE A 748 1.33 -11.70 -14.17
N ASP A 749 1.66 -10.49 -14.58
CA ASP A 749 3.05 -10.01 -14.50
C ASP A 749 3.42 -9.88 -13.04
N GLN A 750 4.60 -10.38 -12.68
CA GLN A 750 5.10 -10.27 -11.31
C GLN A 750 5.58 -8.86 -11.02
N GLU A 751 5.64 -8.54 -9.74
CA GLU A 751 6.21 -7.29 -9.27
C GLU A 751 7.68 -7.18 -9.71
N ALA A 752 8.05 -5.99 -10.16
CA ALA A 752 9.41 -5.72 -10.58
C ALA A 752 10.29 -5.46 -9.38
N ASN A 753 11.43 -6.14 -9.33
CA ASN A 753 12.51 -5.80 -8.41
C ASN A 753 13.25 -4.60 -9.00
N VAL A 754 13.34 -3.51 -8.25
CA VAL A 754 13.90 -2.23 -8.67
C VAL A 754 15.10 -1.90 -7.79
N LYS A 755 16.29 -1.98 -8.38
CA LYS A 755 17.53 -1.54 -7.73
C LYS A 755 17.70 -0.03 -7.92
N PHE A 756 17.57 0.71 -6.84
CA PHE A 756 17.86 2.14 -6.77
C PHE A 756 19.18 2.38 -6.03
N THR A 757 20.03 3.28 -6.54
CA THR A 757 21.25 3.70 -5.82
C THR A 757 21.10 5.15 -5.42
N TYR A 758 21.15 5.39 -4.12
CA TYR A 758 21.05 6.73 -3.56
C TYR A 758 22.29 7.56 -3.97
N PRO A 759 22.12 8.82 -4.42
CA PRO A 759 23.23 9.65 -4.89
C PRO A 759 24.40 9.73 -3.89
N SER A 760 25.64 9.69 -4.39
CA SER A 760 26.85 9.73 -3.54
C SER A 760 27.25 11.14 -3.10
N THR A 761 26.74 12.16 -3.78
CA THR A 761 26.91 13.56 -3.38
C THR A 761 25.82 13.93 -2.38
N ALA A 762 26.17 14.83 -1.44
CA ALA A 762 25.27 15.27 -0.39
C ALA A 762 24.12 16.10 -0.99
N THR A 763 23.06 15.42 -1.43
CA THR A 763 21.86 16.03 -2.00
C THR A 763 20.79 16.16 -0.93
N THR A 764 20.24 17.37 -0.81
CA THR A 764 18.99 17.63 -0.08
C THR A 764 17.87 16.81 -0.71
N ILE A 765 17.57 15.66 -0.13
CA ILE A 765 16.61 14.72 -0.72
C ILE A 765 15.21 14.87 -0.09
N ASN A 766 15.10 15.26 1.18
CA ASN A 766 13.80 15.40 1.88
C ASN A 766 13.56 16.73 2.58
N SER A 767 14.52 17.64 2.53
CA SER A 767 14.49 18.89 3.28
C SER A 767 15.51 19.85 2.68
N THR A 768 15.42 21.13 3.03
CA THR A 768 16.47 22.12 2.80
C THR A 768 17.79 21.80 3.53
N THR A 769 17.81 20.78 4.41
CA THR A 769 18.99 20.27 5.11
C THR A 769 19.66 19.12 4.36
N THR A 770 20.98 19.14 4.28
CA THR A 770 21.78 18.06 3.70
C THR A 770 21.70 16.78 4.56
N ASP A 771 21.28 15.67 3.96
CA ASP A 771 21.30 14.34 4.59
C ASP A 771 22.26 13.43 3.80
N THR A 772 23.21 12.81 4.51
CA THR A 772 24.21 11.90 3.93
C THR A 772 24.06 10.47 4.44
N LYS A 773 23.03 10.16 5.24
CA LYS A 773 22.81 8.84 5.85
C LYS A 773 22.92 7.71 4.83
N TYR A 774 22.34 7.90 3.64
CA TYR A 774 22.26 6.88 2.60
C TYR A 774 23.17 7.15 1.39
N ALA A 775 24.12 8.07 1.47
CA ALA A 775 24.99 8.42 0.34
C ALA A 775 25.67 7.18 -0.28
N GLY A 776 25.39 6.92 -1.56
CA GLY A 776 25.95 5.79 -2.32
C GLY A 776 25.40 4.40 -1.96
N LYS A 777 24.39 4.30 -1.09
CA LYS A 777 23.77 3.02 -0.71
C LYS A 777 22.79 2.55 -1.79
N ALA A 778 22.65 1.23 -1.92
CA ALA A 778 21.72 0.60 -2.86
C ALA A 778 20.53 0.01 -2.11
N PHE A 779 19.33 0.23 -2.66
CA PHE A 779 18.05 -0.26 -2.19
C PHE A 779 17.46 -1.23 -3.20
N GLN A 780 16.87 -2.33 -2.71
CA GLN A 780 16.05 -3.23 -3.50
C GLN A 780 14.59 -2.91 -3.21
N LEU A 781 14.04 -2.02 -4.03
CA LEU A 781 12.65 -1.63 -4.00
C LEU A 781 11.83 -2.65 -4.80
N GLN A 782 10.51 -2.68 -4.61
CA GLN A 782 9.64 -3.51 -5.45
C GLN A 782 8.53 -2.63 -6.04
N TYR A 783 8.15 -2.92 -7.29
CA TYR A 783 7.25 -2.11 -8.09
C TYR A 783 6.11 -2.97 -8.64
N GLY A 784 4.87 -2.60 -8.33
CA GLY A 784 3.66 -3.40 -8.62
C GLY A 784 2.86 -2.92 -9.82
N GLY A 785 3.26 -1.78 -10.37
CA GLY A 785 2.55 -1.06 -11.40
C GLY A 785 2.64 0.45 -11.17
N PHE A 786 2.08 1.21 -12.09
CA PHE A 786 2.14 2.67 -12.05
C PHE A 786 1.59 3.22 -10.72
N ARG A 787 2.33 4.14 -10.07
CA ARG A 787 2.10 4.68 -8.71
C ARG A 787 2.51 3.75 -7.56
N GLN A 788 3.00 2.54 -7.82
CA GLN A 788 3.25 1.54 -6.80
C GLN A 788 4.72 1.16 -6.73
N LEU A 789 5.46 1.86 -5.89
CA LEU A 789 6.86 1.56 -5.58
C LEU A 789 6.98 1.52 -4.06
N TRP A 790 7.61 0.51 -3.50
CA TRP A 790 7.74 0.34 -2.06
C TRP A 790 9.12 -0.21 -1.67
N GLY A 791 9.38 -0.25 -0.37
CA GLY A 791 10.72 -0.58 0.16
C GLY A 791 11.56 0.64 0.53
N ILE A 792 11.05 1.86 0.36
CA ILE A 792 11.69 3.08 0.88
C ILE A 792 11.56 3.10 2.42
N PRO A 793 12.68 3.20 3.16
CA PRO A 793 12.69 3.39 4.61
C PRO A 793 11.68 4.43 5.06
N GLY A 794 10.94 4.17 6.14
CA GLY A 794 10.10 5.18 6.78
C GLY A 794 10.58 5.56 8.18
N LYS A 795 10.08 6.68 8.68
CA LYS A 795 10.32 7.20 10.02
C LYS A 795 9.09 7.91 10.55
N CYS A 796 8.98 8.08 11.86
CA CYS A 796 7.92 8.90 12.42
C CYS A 796 8.31 10.38 12.57
N VAL A 797 7.33 11.24 12.34
CA VAL A 797 7.39 12.68 12.56
C VAL A 797 6.22 13.14 13.42
N GLY A 798 6.44 14.17 14.23
CA GLY A 798 5.37 14.79 15.00
C GLY A 798 4.31 15.41 14.08
N MET A 799 3.02 15.20 14.37
CA MET A 799 1.92 15.79 13.60
C MET A 799 1.91 17.32 13.66
N ASP A 800 2.49 17.92 14.71
CA ASP A 800 2.42 19.36 14.92
C ASP A 800 3.47 20.15 14.15
N LYS A 801 4.74 19.70 14.15
CA LYS A 801 5.87 20.46 13.58
C LYS A 801 6.73 19.67 12.59
N GLY A 802 6.46 18.38 12.38
CA GLY A 802 7.19 17.55 11.43
C GLY A 802 8.60 17.18 11.87
N GLU A 803 8.91 17.31 13.15
CA GLU A 803 10.16 16.91 13.75
C GLU A 803 10.25 15.37 13.83
N ALA A 804 11.43 14.80 13.59
CA ALA A 804 11.61 13.36 13.70
C ALA A 804 11.46 12.92 15.17
N VAL A 805 10.65 11.90 15.41
CA VAL A 805 10.32 11.37 16.75
C VAL A 805 10.15 9.85 16.68
N ALA A 806 10.24 9.19 17.83
CA ALA A 806 9.86 7.78 17.95
C ALA A 806 8.38 7.60 17.56
N CYS A 807 8.06 6.49 16.88
CA CYS A 807 6.69 6.22 16.48
C CYS A 807 5.76 6.02 17.67
N GLY A 808 4.55 6.55 17.60
CA GLY A 808 3.54 6.40 18.65
C GLY A 808 2.29 7.25 18.41
N PRO A 809 1.41 7.35 19.42
CA PRO A 809 0.23 8.23 19.35
C PRO A 809 0.62 9.68 19.05
N GLY A 810 -0.10 10.34 18.13
CA GLY A 810 0.17 11.73 17.73
C GLY A 810 1.35 11.93 16.78
N THR A 811 1.86 10.85 16.17
CA THR A 811 2.94 10.88 15.17
C THR A 811 2.49 10.30 13.84
N ARG A 812 3.14 10.69 12.74
CA ARG A 812 2.89 10.19 11.39
C ARG A 812 4.11 9.42 10.90
N TYR A 813 3.89 8.27 10.28
CA TYR A 813 4.94 7.52 9.60
C TYR A 813 5.07 7.99 8.15
N VAL A 814 6.24 8.52 7.80
CA VAL A 814 6.53 9.09 6.47
C VAL A 814 7.76 8.45 5.85
N PRO A 815 7.88 8.42 4.52
CA PRO A 815 9.12 8.03 3.84
C PRO A 815 10.30 8.87 4.33
N GLU A 816 11.40 8.21 4.69
CA GLU A 816 12.59 8.85 5.23
C GLU A 816 13.40 9.56 4.14
N PHE A 817 13.31 9.10 2.89
CA PHE A 817 13.87 9.77 1.72
C PHE A 817 12.90 9.79 0.51
N VAL A 818 13.14 10.68 -0.45
CA VAL A 818 12.44 10.86 -1.71
C VAL A 818 13.39 10.48 -2.84
N ILE A 819 12.95 9.64 -3.75
CA ILE A 819 13.68 9.41 -5.00
C ILE A 819 13.48 10.62 -5.92
N PRO A 820 14.55 11.33 -6.34
CA PRO A 820 14.43 12.45 -7.26
C PRO A 820 13.84 12.02 -8.61
N ASP A 821 13.15 12.93 -9.27
CA ASP A 821 12.65 12.73 -10.63
C ASP A 821 13.81 12.41 -11.59
N ALA A 822 13.54 11.53 -12.55
CA ALA A 822 14.50 11.01 -13.51
C ALA A 822 15.69 10.25 -12.89
N SER A 823 15.56 9.77 -11.64
CA SER A 823 16.53 8.83 -11.07
C SER A 823 16.56 7.55 -11.90
N GLU A 824 17.76 7.18 -12.36
CA GLU A 824 17.99 5.92 -13.06
C GLU A 824 17.90 4.74 -12.09
N VAL A 825 17.19 3.69 -12.49
CA VAL A 825 17.05 2.44 -11.76
C VAL A 825 17.31 1.25 -12.69
N LEU A 826 17.74 0.14 -12.11
CA LEU A 826 17.73 -1.15 -12.80
C LEU A 826 16.53 -1.95 -12.33
N TYR A 827 15.75 -2.51 -13.24
CA TYR A 827 14.59 -3.31 -12.87
C TYR A 827 14.52 -4.66 -13.60
N SER A 828 13.93 -5.64 -12.94
CA SER A 828 13.73 -7.00 -13.44
C SER A 828 12.37 -7.54 -13.02
N TYR A 829 11.65 -8.19 -13.93
CA TYR A 829 10.37 -8.85 -13.63
C TYR A 829 10.05 -9.94 -14.65
N LYS A 830 9.21 -10.89 -14.26
CA LYS A 830 8.70 -11.93 -15.16
C LYS A 830 7.30 -11.53 -15.65
N LYS A 831 7.10 -11.66 -16.96
CA LYS A 831 5.82 -11.42 -17.61
C LYS A 831 4.94 -12.66 -17.55
N SER A 832 3.64 -12.43 -17.64
CA SER A 832 2.59 -13.43 -17.70
C SER A 832 2.75 -14.45 -18.84
N ASP A 833 3.43 -14.08 -19.93
CA ASP A 833 3.75 -14.95 -21.06
C ASP A 833 4.97 -15.87 -20.83
N GLY A 834 5.61 -15.78 -19.66
CA GLY A 834 6.80 -16.53 -19.28
C GLY A 834 8.13 -15.88 -19.67
N THR A 835 8.11 -14.78 -20.43
CA THR A 835 9.32 -14.01 -20.74
C THR A 835 9.78 -13.19 -19.53
N SER A 836 11.05 -12.81 -19.47
CA SER A 836 11.61 -12.00 -18.39
C SER A 836 12.22 -10.73 -18.92
N VAL A 837 12.00 -9.63 -18.21
CA VAL A 837 12.82 -8.41 -18.31
C VAL A 837 13.89 -8.53 -17.24
N SER A 838 15.15 -8.41 -17.63
CA SER A 838 16.28 -8.62 -16.72
C SER A 838 17.26 -7.47 -16.83
N ALA A 839 17.51 -6.79 -15.70
CA ALA A 839 18.44 -5.68 -15.57
C ALA A 839 18.22 -4.56 -16.59
N ALA A 840 16.95 -4.25 -16.89
CA ALA A 840 16.61 -3.14 -17.78
C ALA A 840 16.80 -1.80 -17.05
N THR A 841 17.23 -0.78 -17.79
CA THR A 841 17.32 0.59 -17.28
C THR A 841 15.96 1.27 -17.36
N GLY A 842 15.53 1.87 -16.25
CA GLY A 842 14.31 2.67 -16.15
C GLY A 842 14.54 3.96 -15.37
N TYR A 843 13.49 4.77 -15.27
CA TYR A 843 13.48 6.08 -14.63
C TYR A 843 12.29 6.24 -13.71
N ILE A 844 12.51 6.89 -12.57
CA ILE A 844 11.48 7.14 -11.56
C ILE A 844 10.95 8.58 -11.63
N LYS A 845 9.66 8.77 -11.38
CA LYS A 845 9.01 10.07 -11.21
C LYS A 845 8.14 10.07 -9.96
N ALA A 846 8.29 11.06 -9.08
CA ALA A 846 7.37 11.28 -7.98
C ALA A 846 6.00 11.69 -8.53
N LEU A 847 4.90 11.09 -8.07
CA LEU A 847 3.56 11.40 -8.57
C LEU A 847 2.71 12.11 -7.53
N ASP A 848 2.62 11.58 -6.30
CA ASP A 848 1.91 12.24 -5.20
C ASP A 848 2.91 12.68 -4.13
N MET A 849 3.15 13.99 -4.05
CA MET A 849 4.14 14.59 -3.17
C MET A 849 3.47 15.43 -2.09
N GLU A 850 3.86 15.19 -0.85
CA GLU A 850 3.52 16.00 0.30
C GLU A 850 4.65 16.97 0.62
N LYS A 851 4.27 18.20 0.96
CA LYS A 851 5.12 19.21 1.57
C LYS A 851 4.65 19.48 2.99
N GLN A 852 5.53 19.37 3.96
CA GLN A 852 5.27 19.75 5.34
C GLN A 852 6.07 21.01 5.67
N MET A 853 5.41 22.07 6.12
CA MET A 853 6.08 23.34 6.46
C MET A 853 6.97 23.17 7.71
N GLN A 854 8.13 23.80 7.72
CA GLN A 854 9.04 23.78 8.87
C GLN A 854 8.65 24.83 9.94
N GLU A 855 9.02 24.63 11.19
CA GLU A 855 8.74 25.56 12.28
C GLU A 855 9.32 26.97 12.03
N ALA A 856 8.55 28.00 12.39
CA ALA A 856 8.89 29.41 12.24
C ALA A 856 8.56 30.22 13.48
N THR A 857 9.13 31.43 13.57
CA THR A 857 8.72 32.41 14.57
C THR A 857 7.34 32.97 14.23
N CYS A 858 6.45 33.07 15.21
CA CYS A 858 5.12 33.61 14.99
C CYS A 858 5.13 35.09 14.62
N GLY A 859 4.42 35.43 13.53
CA GLY A 859 4.16 36.81 13.12
C GLY A 859 2.91 37.42 13.77
N ALA A 860 2.58 38.63 13.33
CA ALA A 860 1.44 39.41 13.80
C ALA A 860 0.08 39.01 13.18
N GLN A 861 -0.01 37.86 12.49
CA GLN A 861 -1.27 37.42 11.87
C GLN A 861 -2.36 37.24 12.93
N SER A 862 -3.54 37.80 12.66
CA SER A 862 -4.72 37.68 13.52
C SER A 862 -5.46 36.37 13.24
N LEU A 863 -5.79 35.62 14.29
CA LEU A 863 -6.62 34.42 14.21
C LEU A 863 -8.10 34.80 14.34
N THR A 864 -8.72 35.09 13.20
CA THR A 864 -10.15 35.46 13.12
C THR A 864 -11.05 34.26 13.42
N ALA A 865 -12.17 34.50 14.09
CA ALA A 865 -13.19 33.48 14.30
C ALA A 865 -14.04 33.29 13.04
N TYR A 866 -14.31 32.04 12.68
CA TYR A 866 -15.17 31.69 11.56
C TYR A 866 -16.37 30.87 12.05
N THR A 867 -17.53 31.09 11.43
CA THR A 867 -18.73 30.32 11.72
C THR A 867 -18.61 28.92 11.11
N LEU A 868 -18.48 27.92 11.97
CA LEU A 868 -18.58 26.52 11.61
C LEU A 868 -20.04 26.15 11.30
N LEU A 869 -20.25 25.27 10.32
CA LEU A 869 -21.58 24.72 10.05
C LEU A 869 -22.03 23.76 11.16
N THR A 870 -23.33 23.61 11.27
CA THR A 870 -23.99 22.75 12.25
C THR A 870 -25.06 21.88 11.59
N SER A 871 -25.74 21.06 12.37
CA SER A 871 -26.89 20.28 11.89
C SER A 871 -28.03 21.11 11.32
N ALA A 872 -28.14 22.40 11.68
CA ALA A 872 -29.13 23.32 11.13
C ALA A 872 -28.83 23.75 9.69
N ASP A 873 -27.58 23.63 9.25
CA ASP A 873 -27.15 23.96 7.88
C ASP A 873 -27.35 22.80 6.89
N TRP A 874 -27.64 21.59 7.41
CA TRP A 874 -27.84 20.40 6.62
C TRP A 874 -29.29 20.25 6.15
N THR A 875 -29.45 19.86 4.90
CA THR A 875 -30.75 19.46 4.33
C THR A 875 -30.68 18.02 3.84
N ALA A 876 -31.75 17.25 4.05
CA ALA A 876 -31.81 15.88 3.57
C ALA A 876 -31.63 15.80 2.04
N PRO A 877 -30.85 14.83 1.52
CA PRO A 877 -30.73 14.59 0.08
C PRO A 877 -32.10 14.39 -0.58
N THR A 878 -32.30 14.93 -1.77
CA THR A 878 -33.56 14.77 -2.53
C THR A 878 -33.58 13.51 -3.40
N ASN A 879 -32.68 12.57 -3.15
CA ASN A 879 -32.61 11.30 -3.87
C ASN A 879 -33.86 10.46 -3.55
N SER A 880 -34.31 9.65 -4.51
CA SER A 880 -35.23 8.56 -4.21
C SER A 880 -34.58 7.62 -3.19
N THR A 881 -35.32 7.21 -2.17
CA THR A 881 -34.88 6.17 -1.23
C THR A 881 -34.84 4.78 -1.86
N THR A 882 -35.53 4.60 -3.00
CA THR A 882 -35.41 3.42 -3.85
C THR A 882 -34.34 3.67 -4.90
N GLU A 883 -33.30 2.84 -4.90
CA GLU A 883 -32.21 2.92 -5.88
C GLU A 883 -32.71 2.53 -7.29
N PRO A 884 -32.32 3.27 -8.34
CA PRO A 884 -32.62 2.92 -9.73
C PRO A 884 -31.94 1.61 -10.16
N THR A 885 -32.69 0.74 -10.86
CA THR A 885 -32.11 -0.47 -11.46
C THR A 885 -31.39 -0.14 -12.77
N ILE A 886 -30.11 -0.51 -12.86
CA ILE A 886 -29.30 -0.38 -14.07
C ILE A 886 -28.83 -1.76 -14.50
N THR A 887 -29.11 -2.14 -15.75
CA THR A 887 -28.70 -3.43 -16.34
C THR A 887 -27.45 -3.32 -17.20
N ASP A 888 -27.06 -2.10 -17.55
CA ASP A 888 -25.87 -1.82 -18.36
C ASP A 888 -24.59 -2.03 -17.54
N PRO A 889 -23.47 -2.41 -18.19
CA PRO A 889 -22.19 -2.50 -17.48
C PRO A 889 -21.74 -1.13 -16.94
N PRO A 890 -20.82 -1.11 -15.95
CA PRO A 890 -20.23 0.14 -15.44
C PRO A 890 -19.70 1.03 -16.56
N ALA A 891 -20.14 2.29 -16.56
CA ALA A 891 -19.71 3.31 -17.50
C ALA A 891 -18.37 3.92 -17.12
N VAL A 892 -17.99 3.80 -15.85
CA VAL A 892 -16.78 4.40 -15.28
C VAL A 892 -16.13 3.39 -14.34
N ILE A 893 -14.81 3.19 -14.45
CA ILE A 893 -14.04 2.28 -13.60
C ILE A 893 -12.75 2.97 -13.18
N GLY A 894 -12.52 3.13 -11.88
CA GLY A 894 -11.30 3.74 -11.31
C GLY A 894 -11.02 5.14 -11.87
N GLY A 895 -12.06 5.93 -12.16
CA GLY A 895 -11.90 7.23 -12.80
C GLY A 895 -11.63 7.20 -14.31
N VAL A 896 -11.88 6.10 -15.00
CA VAL A 896 -11.77 6.02 -16.47
C VAL A 896 -13.15 5.79 -17.08
N VAL A 897 -13.57 6.68 -17.98
CA VAL A 897 -14.80 6.52 -18.77
C VAL A 897 -14.60 5.38 -19.75
N GLN A 898 -15.48 4.39 -19.67
CA GLN A 898 -15.54 3.30 -20.63
C GLN A 898 -16.25 3.81 -21.89
N LYS A 899 -15.77 3.43 -23.08
CA LYS A 899 -16.51 3.74 -24.29
C LYS A 899 -17.86 3.02 -24.20
N GLN A 900 -18.94 3.79 -24.31
CA GLN A 900 -20.32 3.31 -24.36
C GLN A 900 -20.82 3.24 -25.80
#